data_AF-A0A1W6BVE6-F1
#
_entry.id   AF-A0A1W6BVE6-F1
#
_cell.length_a   1.000
_cell.length_b   1.000
_cell.length_c   1.000
_cell.angle_alpha   90.00
_cell.angle_beta   90.00
_cell.angle_gamma   90.00
#
_symmetry.space_group_name_H-M   'P 1'
#
loop_
_entity.id
_entity.type
_entity.pdbx_description
1 polymer ?
#
loop_
_entity_poly.entity_id
_entity_poly.type
_entity_poly.pdbx_seq_one_letter_code
_entity_poly.pdbx_strand_id
1 'polypeptide(L)'
;MSKNIKTQEAKLDLITKFLDYANVADASYAMLQYIWENAEQDEKNNIYKADKLTFGDKLKQDIVMKNSKGEDIAKPKNTNTAYACAIQARFEQSKIIRIESKYCISLVNTCFDSKEITLDNDISRVGLNDVLSKRTIDFVNRFKLLKHQPNTTSGFSATLFEDTKDNNQKIIVIRGTEPKSNFGVDILDADVDLALGKVPYNQYLDMIKFYSECVKEFPNIKEDRGLIIVGHSLGGALAQLLTLSLASVNSSANVKEIYTFNSPGAKELKALNLNQIYNIDEKIINSDNKEQALFYQIRSYKYQKSIEISLIGYDSNLFQNIKSYFHNKKNLKEHYIFIKTNIIYGKSTSYFYDIFEVDEVFINCVNQLLTNLNTKNILATSDNTYHIETDTDSDASNAKGVIQDLGVDIDGKHYIINLGDQFWDSHFLEPTIIELNYILNLMKNKEIDNLLEYNINKDKEELRTFIKYHNNVLATARTRYDDYILSYFSIPKPSSDFSNSLEYLQVHYLPKEPQKPLFAANIQGFSSTQLQALEEYKIKKAKYDDELKGYKFYKVKYERERQVFNQKFKEHFSRIIFYQNRLYSHKKTQEKIIVNAIIQQINQKDIAYFNLYSVIEFLKENKAYYKYIVLNEIQDLILNDLDNKLGYFYCLYVCINSIVLREDKNTYFTQATAINNLGYSNDFTKIFILDKENLNDTYLDARKKLYKSINTLKEERNEKIKNIQAYLDKENSLQDNPNNQSFNTEENDVNLALNEVFNIEQFYDKNTNTIVLKTNNIKIIFLDKVNLQDLQDNTNTTSFISMSNLIHIYDNHCDIFTKDRSVLDIKVIEEKYHIDFKSLDTNIFLNSTLLTGSTELPNNPFYFGELDKDNIIKQDRPSYYFSPKDESSGLGRLSIFYKNDELCLLNYSIIENSLNIKLECLSKQSLEYKDLISNTIKEQKTTQVDKKQSIAKLHALLENQNLECIHGGKVILQSNKGKSFKDNNIPIMLESDLLNSSISACPNTIAGVSVPCSKVANVKGALSQKKVNNEYAILQELISACITDKGFPLKVSFTPTQFKFDHSFDPKEGLVKQSKNQTELKEPIIRLHYKSDRFQKDNLPIYNLLINNERKEQDKALNELNIDLKDLKDIEDINILNQFKQDFSKDYEFKALNLSLDTNLIKLYFIIPKNIAKIHKSAYKEFENKDLGAGYFTQLHEYDKIIKNALEDNKKLNAYHFSFLAPAKMKNLKLQIAKGLDEILEDEDRKQELYVCKFVVVNGIKI
;
A
#
# COMPACT_ATOMS: atom_id res chain seq x y z
N MET A 1 -21.36 -13.86 -36.55
CA MET A 1 -21.05 -14.82 -37.63
C MET A 1 -19.79 -15.59 -37.24
N SER A 2 -19.45 -16.71 -37.87
CA SER A 2 -18.17 -17.40 -37.63
C SER A 2 -17.01 -16.58 -38.21
N LYS A 3 -15.98 -16.29 -37.41
CA LYS A 3 -14.74 -15.62 -37.88
C LYS A 3 -14.04 -16.47 -38.95
N ASN A 4 -13.38 -15.83 -39.91
CA ASN A 4 -12.72 -16.50 -41.04
C ASN A 4 -11.29 -16.89 -40.66
N ILE A 5 -11.14 -17.93 -39.83
CA ILE A 5 -9.85 -18.30 -39.24
C ILE A 5 -8.87 -18.81 -40.30
N LYS A 6 -7.78 -18.07 -40.50
CA LYS A 6 -6.72 -18.29 -41.49
C LYS A 6 -5.33 -18.52 -40.86
N THR A 7 -5.25 -18.84 -39.57
CA THR A 7 -3.99 -19.04 -38.83
C THR A 7 -2.98 -19.97 -39.55
N GLN A 8 -3.44 -21.04 -40.21
CA GLN A 8 -2.61 -21.96 -41.02
C GLN A 8 -2.01 -21.33 -42.31
N GLU A 9 -2.56 -20.21 -42.78
CA GLU A 9 -2.11 -19.49 -43.98
C GLU A 9 -1.05 -18.43 -43.63
N ALA A 10 -0.88 -18.08 -42.36
CA ALA A 10 0.16 -17.16 -41.91
C ALA A 10 1.55 -17.83 -41.87
N LYS A 11 2.32 -17.55 -42.92
CA LYS A 11 3.72 -17.98 -43.11
C LYS A 11 4.67 -16.78 -42.96
N LEU A 12 5.98 -17.04 -43.08
CA LEU A 12 7.10 -16.12 -42.87
C LEU A 12 6.83 -14.66 -43.31
N ASP A 13 6.41 -14.43 -44.56
CA ASP A 13 6.23 -13.08 -45.10
C ASP A 13 5.05 -12.34 -44.43
N LEU A 14 3.96 -13.06 -44.14
CA LEU A 14 2.79 -12.48 -43.48
C LEU A 14 3.03 -12.23 -42.00
N ILE A 15 3.76 -13.12 -41.31
CA ILE A 15 4.22 -12.88 -39.93
C ILE A 15 5.20 -11.69 -39.87
N THR A 16 6.05 -11.52 -40.89
CA THR A 16 6.90 -10.32 -41.00
C THR A 16 6.04 -9.05 -41.12
N LYS A 17 5.00 -9.06 -41.96
CA LYS A 17 4.04 -7.95 -42.04
C LYS A 17 3.28 -7.70 -40.74
N PHE A 18 2.80 -8.74 -40.05
CA PHE A 18 2.13 -8.60 -38.76
C PHE A 18 3.04 -7.95 -37.73
N LEU A 19 4.31 -8.37 -37.65
CA LEU A 19 5.30 -7.75 -36.77
C LEU A 19 5.57 -6.29 -37.16
N ASP A 20 5.77 -6.00 -38.45
CA ASP A 20 6.01 -4.65 -38.94
C ASP A 20 4.85 -3.71 -38.58
N TYR A 21 3.61 -4.09 -38.87
CA TYR A 21 2.44 -3.25 -38.62
C TYR A 21 2.03 -3.20 -37.14
N ALA A 22 2.34 -4.23 -36.34
CA ALA A 22 2.23 -4.14 -34.88
C ALA A 22 3.23 -3.12 -34.30
N ASN A 23 4.46 -3.06 -34.82
CA ASN A 23 5.42 -2.01 -34.45
C ASN A 23 4.96 -0.62 -34.90
N VAL A 24 4.32 -0.49 -36.07
CA VAL A 24 3.72 0.79 -36.50
C VAL A 24 2.52 1.18 -35.61
N ALA A 25 1.69 0.22 -35.19
CA ALA A 25 0.62 0.42 -34.22
C ALA A 25 1.17 0.90 -32.87
N ASP A 26 2.24 0.28 -32.37
CA ASP A 26 2.86 0.66 -31.10
C ASP A 26 3.55 2.02 -31.18
N ALA A 27 4.22 2.32 -32.31
CA ALA A 27 4.83 3.62 -32.58
C ALA A 27 3.83 4.78 -32.64
N SER A 28 2.55 4.51 -32.96
CA SER A 28 1.49 5.52 -32.95
C SER A 28 1.15 6.06 -31.55
N TYR A 29 1.60 5.38 -30.48
CA TYR A 29 1.50 5.85 -29.10
C TYR A 29 2.67 6.76 -28.68
N ALA A 30 3.77 6.84 -29.44
CA ALA A 30 4.91 7.68 -29.07
C ALA A 30 4.54 9.18 -29.07
N MET A 31 5.19 9.98 -28.22
CA MET A 31 4.98 11.43 -28.13
C MET A 31 5.64 12.20 -29.31
N LEU A 32 5.18 11.91 -30.53
CA LEU A 32 5.76 12.37 -31.79
C LEU A 32 5.66 13.89 -32.01
N GLN A 33 4.77 14.60 -31.30
CA GLN A 33 4.72 16.06 -31.33
C GLN A 33 6.07 16.71 -30.93
N TYR A 34 6.85 16.05 -30.05
CA TYR A 34 8.15 16.56 -29.58
C TYR A 34 9.29 16.44 -30.61
N ILE A 35 8.97 16.13 -31.87
CA ILE A 35 9.86 16.27 -33.02
C ILE A 35 9.92 17.73 -33.49
N TRP A 36 8.84 18.51 -33.30
CA TRP A 36 8.71 19.89 -33.76
C TRP A 36 8.90 20.94 -32.65
N GLU A 37 8.56 20.60 -31.41
CA GLU A 37 8.68 21.41 -30.19
C GLU A 37 9.37 20.60 -29.07
N ASN A 38 9.92 21.23 -28.03
CA ASN A 38 10.55 20.49 -26.93
C ASN A 38 9.54 20.20 -25.81
N ALA A 39 9.78 19.12 -25.06
CA ALA A 39 9.07 18.89 -23.81
C ALA A 39 9.43 19.99 -22.79
N GLU A 40 8.44 20.51 -22.07
CA GLU A 40 8.63 21.57 -21.06
C GLU A 40 9.70 21.20 -20.01
N GLN A 41 9.77 19.91 -19.66
CA GLN A 41 10.76 19.35 -18.74
C GLN A 41 12.17 19.31 -19.33
N ASP A 42 12.33 19.15 -20.64
CA ASP A 42 13.64 19.27 -21.31
C ASP A 42 14.09 20.75 -21.36
N GLU A 43 13.18 21.68 -21.72
CA GLU A 43 13.52 23.12 -21.75
C GLU A 43 13.95 23.65 -20.38
N LYS A 44 13.27 23.25 -19.29
CA LYS A 44 13.66 23.58 -17.90
C LYS A 44 15.08 23.10 -17.54
N ASN A 45 15.56 22.03 -18.19
CA ASN A 45 16.89 21.48 -17.99
C ASN A 45 17.92 21.99 -19.04
N ASN A 46 17.55 22.96 -19.89
CA ASN A 46 18.30 23.41 -21.06
C ASN A 46 18.67 22.29 -22.05
N ILE A 47 17.85 21.24 -22.11
CA ILE A 47 17.96 20.16 -23.09
C ILE A 47 17.03 20.50 -24.25
N TYR A 48 17.55 20.41 -25.47
CA TYR A 48 16.81 20.71 -26.69
C TYR A 48 16.91 19.52 -27.63
N LYS A 49 15.79 18.79 -27.76
CA LYS A 49 15.72 17.53 -28.52
C LYS A 49 15.14 17.74 -29.91
N ALA A 50 14.14 18.61 -30.05
CA ALA A 50 13.39 18.83 -31.28
C ALA A 50 14.31 19.28 -32.43
N ASP A 51 14.35 18.48 -33.50
CA ASP A 51 15.23 18.70 -34.66
C ASP A 51 14.45 18.70 -35.99
N LYS A 52 13.14 18.47 -35.95
CA LYS A 52 12.25 18.37 -37.11
C LYS A 52 12.65 17.24 -38.09
N LEU A 53 13.48 16.30 -37.67
CA LEU A 53 13.86 15.13 -38.47
C LEU A 53 12.89 13.98 -38.23
N THR A 54 12.24 13.54 -39.31
CA THR A 54 11.21 12.49 -39.28
C THR A 54 11.73 11.12 -39.75
N PHE A 55 13.05 10.96 -39.89
CA PHE A 55 13.71 9.73 -40.34
C PHE A 55 15.16 9.65 -39.86
N GLY A 56 15.61 8.44 -39.52
CA GLY A 56 16.96 8.16 -39.04
C GLY A 56 17.12 8.28 -37.51
N ASP A 57 18.08 7.54 -36.96
CA ASP A 57 18.35 7.47 -35.53
C ASP A 57 19.35 8.51 -35.01
N LYS A 58 20.31 8.94 -35.86
CA LYS A 58 21.38 9.90 -35.49
C LYS A 58 21.43 11.16 -36.35
N LEU A 59 21.81 12.29 -35.73
CA LEU A 59 22.18 13.52 -36.43
C LEU A 59 23.45 13.35 -37.27
N LYS A 60 23.37 13.69 -38.57
CA LYS A 60 24.50 13.61 -39.53
C LYS A 60 25.42 14.84 -39.50
N GLN A 61 24.91 15.95 -38.96
CA GLN A 61 25.57 17.25 -38.81
C GLN A 61 24.98 17.98 -37.58
N ASP A 62 25.63 19.04 -37.13
CA ASP A 62 25.07 19.90 -36.09
C ASP A 62 23.84 20.64 -36.61
N ILE A 63 22.83 20.84 -35.75
CA ILE A 63 21.62 21.61 -36.06
C ILE A 63 21.55 22.80 -35.12
N VAL A 64 21.53 24.01 -35.68
CA VAL A 64 21.28 25.24 -34.92
C VAL A 64 19.76 25.47 -34.84
N MET A 65 19.27 25.68 -33.63
CA MET A 65 17.86 25.88 -33.30
C MET A 65 17.70 27.00 -32.27
N LYS A 66 16.53 27.63 -32.22
CA LYS A 66 16.23 28.66 -31.22
C LYS A 66 15.53 28.07 -30.00
N ASN A 67 15.92 28.50 -28.80
CA ASN A 67 15.13 28.25 -27.59
C ASN A 67 13.92 29.21 -27.48
N SER A 68 13.13 29.02 -26.43
CA SER A 68 12.02 29.88 -26.00
C SER A 68 12.41 31.34 -25.65
N LYS A 69 13.70 31.70 -25.66
CA LYS A 69 14.20 33.09 -25.56
C LYS A 69 14.67 33.67 -26.90
N GLY A 70 14.69 32.88 -27.97
CA GLY A 70 15.18 33.28 -29.31
C GLY A 70 16.70 33.15 -29.52
N GLU A 71 17.43 32.61 -28.53
CA GLU A 71 18.89 32.40 -28.56
C GLU A 71 19.23 31.17 -29.40
N ASP A 72 20.33 31.22 -30.16
CA ASP A 72 20.77 30.12 -31.03
C ASP A 72 21.60 29.07 -30.26
N ILE A 73 21.16 27.81 -30.34
CA ILE A 73 21.74 26.64 -29.68
C ILE A 73 22.04 25.56 -30.70
N ALA A 74 23.21 24.92 -30.60
CA ALA A 74 23.59 23.80 -31.46
C ALA A 74 23.28 22.45 -30.81
N LYS A 75 22.41 21.65 -31.44
CA LYS A 75 22.25 20.22 -31.15
C LYS A 75 23.36 19.44 -31.90
N PRO A 76 24.30 18.77 -31.21
CA PRO A 76 25.49 18.22 -31.88
C PRO A 76 25.23 17.01 -32.78
N LYS A 77 26.05 16.87 -33.82
CA LYS A 77 26.21 15.67 -34.64
C LYS A 77 26.40 14.40 -33.79
N ASN A 78 25.93 13.26 -34.31
CA ASN A 78 25.93 11.93 -33.69
C ASN A 78 25.04 11.78 -32.43
N THR A 79 24.33 12.82 -31.99
CA THR A 79 23.23 12.69 -31.01
C THR A 79 22.01 11.99 -31.63
N ASN A 80 21.14 11.45 -30.77
CA ASN A 80 19.87 10.82 -31.13
C ASN A 80 18.91 11.85 -31.74
N THR A 81 18.17 11.47 -32.80
CA THR A 81 17.09 12.31 -33.34
C THR A 81 15.94 12.45 -32.36
N ALA A 82 15.16 13.53 -32.45
CA ALA A 82 13.94 13.67 -31.64
C ALA A 82 12.98 12.49 -31.86
N TYR A 83 12.84 12.06 -33.12
CA TYR A 83 12.05 10.91 -33.52
C TYR A 83 12.53 9.61 -32.88
N ALA A 84 13.84 9.36 -32.85
CA ALA A 84 14.41 8.19 -32.17
C ALA A 84 14.20 8.22 -30.65
N CYS A 85 14.32 9.39 -30.00
CA CYS A 85 14.03 9.53 -28.58
C CYS A 85 12.54 9.26 -28.27
N ALA A 86 11.61 9.74 -29.10
CA ALA A 86 10.18 9.48 -28.93
C ALA A 86 9.84 7.98 -29.08
N ILE A 87 10.36 7.33 -30.14
CA ILE A 87 10.14 5.90 -30.38
C ILE A 87 10.82 5.06 -29.28
N GLN A 88 12.01 5.43 -28.81
CA GLN A 88 12.69 4.76 -27.69
C GLN A 88 11.88 4.85 -26.39
N ALA A 89 11.31 6.02 -26.08
CA ALA A 89 10.51 6.22 -24.87
C ALA A 89 9.26 5.33 -24.87
N ARG A 90 8.64 5.11 -26.04
CA ARG A 90 7.49 4.21 -26.19
C ARG A 90 7.89 2.74 -26.20
N PHE A 91 8.79 2.35 -27.11
CA PHE A 91 9.13 0.94 -27.35
C PHE A 91 9.77 0.25 -26.15
N GLU A 92 10.32 1.00 -25.20
CA GLU A 92 10.83 0.49 -23.93
C GLU A 92 10.23 1.25 -22.72
N GLN A 93 8.97 1.66 -22.81
CA GLN A 93 8.22 2.35 -21.74
C GLN A 93 8.34 1.70 -20.35
N SER A 94 8.42 0.37 -20.31
CA SER A 94 8.50 -0.47 -19.11
C SER A 94 9.91 -0.50 -18.48
N LYS A 95 10.94 0.01 -19.19
CA LYS A 95 12.35 -0.02 -18.78
C LYS A 95 12.58 0.86 -17.55
N ILE A 96 12.92 0.25 -16.42
CA ILE A 96 13.31 0.95 -15.19
C ILE A 96 14.62 1.72 -15.45
N ILE A 97 14.58 3.04 -15.26
CA ILE A 97 15.75 3.94 -15.38
C ILE A 97 16.26 4.43 -14.03
N ARG A 98 15.41 4.41 -12.99
CA ARG A 98 15.74 4.87 -11.64
C ARG A 98 14.80 4.23 -10.63
N ILE A 99 15.31 3.84 -9.48
CA ILE A 99 14.50 3.49 -8.30
C ILE A 99 14.77 4.54 -7.23
N GLU A 100 13.71 5.03 -6.58
CA GLU A 100 13.77 6.06 -5.55
C GLU A 100 13.20 5.55 -4.22
N SER A 101 13.90 5.83 -3.12
CA SER A 101 13.40 5.52 -1.77
C SER A 101 12.49 6.65 -1.27
N LYS A 102 11.27 6.29 -0.85
CA LYS A 102 10.17 7.26 -0.66
C LYS A 102 10.05 7.77 0.79
N TYR A 103 10.31 6.90 1.78
CA TYR A 103 10.35 7.23 3.21
C TYR A 103 11.58 6.58 3.85
N CYS A 104 12.42 7.31 4.59
CA CYS A 104 13.72 6.80 5.08
C CYS A 104 14.15 7.38 6.43
N ILE A 105 14.81 6.56 7.27
CA ILE A 105 15.48 6.97 8.51
C ILE A 105 17.00 6.79 8.35
N SER A 106 17.74 7.89 8.36
CA SER A 106 19.21 7.88 8.13
C SER A 106 19.98 7.12 9.21
N LEU A 107 19.58 7.26 10.48
CA LEU A 107 20.28 6.71 11.65
C LEU A 107 20.53 5.18 11.55
N VAL A 108 19.60 4.48 10.91
CA VAL A 108 19.54 3.02 10.77
C VAL A 108 19.68 2.55 9.32
N ASN A 109 19.86 3.46 8.36
CA ASN A 109 19.89 3.17 6.92
C ASN A 109 18.64 2.43 6.38
N THR A 110 17.47 2.62 6.99
CA THR A 110 16.21 1.93 6.61
C THR A 110 15.33 2.84 5.77
N CYS A 111 14.61 2.26 4.80
CA CYS A 111 13.50 2.91 4.11
C CYS A 111 12.28 1.99 4.08
N PHE A 112 11.08 2.56 4.08
CA PHE A 112 9.82 1.84 4.27
C PHE A 112 9.00 1.66 2.98
N ASP A 113 9.37 2.34 1.89
CA ASP A 113 8.68 2.30 0.60
C ASP A 113 9.66 2.76 -0.50
N SER A 114 9.49 2.27 -1.73
CA SER A 114 10.32 2.59 -2.90
C SER A 114 9.49 2.68 -4.17
N LYS A 115 9.71 3.74 -4.96
CA LYS A 115 9.08 3.97 -6.26
C LYS A 115 10.05 3.65 -7.39
N GLU A 116 9.64 2.78 -8.29
CA GLU A 116 10.30 2.61 -9.58
C GLU A 116 9.90 3.74 -10.55
N ILE A 117 10.86 4.18 -11.35
CA ILE A 117 10.68 5.15 -12.43
C ILE A 117 11.18 4.48 -13.70
N THR A 118 10.24 4.28 -14.63
CA THR A 118 10.49 3.74 -15.96
C THR A 118 10.56 4.87 -17.01
N LEU A 119 10.74 4.51 -18.29
CA LEU A 119 10.63 5.48 -19.39
C LEU A 119 9.21 6.04 -19.59
N ASP A 120 8.14 5.30 -19.28
CA ASP A 120 6.74 5.82 -19.18
C ASP A 120 6.24 6.58 -20.43
N ASN A 121 6.77 6.24 -21.60
CA ASN A 121 6.53 6.97 -22.85
C ASN A 121 6.94 8.47 -22.79
N ASP A 122 7.78 8.86 -21.84
CA ASP A 122 8.20 10.22 -21.56
C ASP A 122 9.55 10.52 -22.25
N ILE A 123 9.50 11.26 -23.36
CA ILE A 123 10.69 11.64 -24.14
C ILE A 123 11.74 12.39 -23.31
N SER A 124 11.35 13.09 -22.23
CA SER A 124 12.29 13.82 -21.38
C SER A 124 13.30 12.88 -20.70
N ARG A 125 12.90 11.63 -20.45
CA ARG A 125 13.69 10.58 -19.79
C ARG A 125 14.69 9.87 -20.69
N VAL A 126 14.62 10.06 -22.01
CA VAL A 126 15.61 9.52 -22.98
C VAL A 126 16.65 10.60 -23.28
N GLY A 127 17.92 10.32 -22.95
CA GLY A 127 19.05 11.23 -23.21
C GLY A 127 19.48 11.28 -24.67
N LEU A 128 20.07 12.42 -25.06
CA LEU A 128 20.55 12.67 -26.43
C LEU A 128 21.67 11.74 -26.90
N ASN A 129 22.33 11.01 -26.00
CA ASN A 129 23.40 10.06 -26.30
C ASN A 129 23.11 8.64 -25.80
N ASP A 130 21.88 8.37 -25.36
CA ASP A 130 21.50 7.07 -24.81
C ASP A 130 21.56 5.97 -25.87
N VAL A 131 21.85 4.75 -25.43
CA VAL A 131 21.88 3.57 -26.29
C VAL A 131 20.44 3.19 -26.66
N LEU A 132 20.07 3.50 -27.90
CA LEU A 132 18.80 3.12 -28.49
C LEU A 132 18.70 1.60 -28.66
N SER A 133 17.49 1.06 -28.51
CA SER A 133 17.23 -0.35 -28.77
C SER A 133 17.35 -0.66 -30.27
N LYS A 134 17.68 -1.92 -30.60
CA LYS A 134 17.68 -2.36 -32.01
C LYS A 134 16.29 -2.17 -32.65
N ARG A 135 15.23 -2.43 -31.89
CA ARG A 135 13.83 -2.23 -32.29
C ARG A 135 13.57 -0.79 -32.73
N THR A 136 14.05 0.19 -31.96
CA THR A 136 13.99 1.62 -32.29
C THR A 136 14.81 1.95 -33.55
N ILE A 137 16.07 1.51 -33.61
CA ILE A 137 16.99 1.82 -34.72
C ILE A 137 16.47 1.27 -36.06
N ASP A 138 16.03 0.01 -36.09
CA ASP A 138 15.48 -0.65 -37.28
C ASP A 138 14.16 0.01 -37.73
N PHE A 139 13.35 0.53 -36.80
CA PHE A 139 12.11 1.22 -37.09
C PHE A 139 12.33 2.61 -37.69
N VAL A 140 13.08 3.50 -37.03
CA VAL A 140 13.25 4.90 -37.48
C VAL A 140 14.10 5.04 -38.75
N ASN A 141 14.89 4.01 -39.09
CA ASN A 141 15.60 3.89 -40.37
C ASN A 141 14.80 3.14 -41.46
N ARG A 142 13.50 2.88 -41.25
CA ARG A 142 12.58 2.31 -42.24
C ARG A 142 11.32 3.15 -42.40
N PHE A 143 10.60 3.37 -41.30
CA PHE A 143 9.35 4.11 -41.29
C PHE A 143 9.67 5.58 -41.08
N LYS A 144 9.45 6.38 -42.12
CA LYS A 144 9.57 7.83 -42.08
C LYS A 144 8.24 8.42 -41.63
N LEU A 145 8.25 9.27 -40.62
CA LEU A 145 7.07 10.03 -40.22
C LEU A 145 6.79 11.11 -41.28
N LEU A 146 5.53 11.23 -41.69
CA LEU A 146 5.05 12.27 -42.61
C LEU A 146 4.16 13.29 -41.91
N LYS A 147 3.17 12.83 -41.14
CA LYS A 147 2.27 13.68 -40.36
C LYS A 147 1.79 12.97 -39.10
N HIS A 148 1.60 13.68 -38.01
CA HIS A 148 1.05 13.17 -36.76
C HIS A 148 -0.07 14.08 -36.26
N GLN A 149 -1.19 13.49 -35.82
CA GLN A 149 -2.25 14.13 -35.08
C GLN A 149 -2.13 13.71 -33.61
N PRO A 150 -1.65 14.57 -32.69
CA PRO A 150 -1.73 14.31 -31.26
C PRO A 150 -3.20 14.33 -30.79
N ASN A 151 -3.45 13.87 -29.56
CA ASN A 151 -4.81 13.79 -28.98
C ASN A 151 -5.65 15.04 -29.25
N THR A 152 -6.73 14.90 -30.01
CA THR A 152 -7.79 15.92 -30.08
C THR A 152 -8.62 15.90 -28.78
N THR A 153 -9.58 16.81 -28.63
CA THR A 153 -10.52 16.78 -27.50
C THR A 153 -11.37 15.51 -27.45
N SER A 154 -11.52 14.78 -28.56
CA SER A 154 -12.18 13.47 -28.58
C SER A 154 -11.25 12.32 -28.17
N GLY A 155 -9.98 12.59 -27.86
CA GLY A 155 -8.96 11.55 -27.62
C GLY A 155 -8.47 10.85 -28.89
N PHE A 156 -8.94 11.26 -30.07
CA PHE A 156 -8.46 10.75 -31.35
C PHE A 156 -6.98 11.13 -31.57
N SER A 157 -6.17 10.15 -31.97
CA SER A 157 -4.80 10.35 -32.44
C SER A 157 -4.48 9.36 -33.55
N ALA A 158 -3.78 9.83 -34.58
CA ALA A 158 -3.37 9.04 -35.73
C ALA A 158 -2.06 9.57 -36.33
N THR A 159 -1.38 8.72 -37.08
CA THR A 159 -0.08 9.03 -37.69
C THR A 159 -0.03 8.52 -39.13
N LEU A 160 0.55 9.31 -40.03
CA LEU A 160 0.88 8.93 -41.40
C LEU A 160 2.38 8.63 -41.48
N PHE A 161 2.72 7.38 -41.80
CA PHE A 161 4.07 6.91 -42.05
C PHE A 161 4.30 6.57 -43.53
N GLU A 162 5.57 6.54 -43.91
CA GLU A 162 6.09 6.06 -45.19
C GLU A 162 7.05 4.90 -44.95
N ASP A 163 6.75 3.70 -45.46
CA ASP A 163 7.69 2.59 -45.45
C ASP A 163 8.68 2.71 -46.62
N THR A 164 9.90 3.16 -46.32
CA THR A 164 10.97 3.32 -47.32
C THR A 164 11.46 2.01 -47.93
N LYS A 165 10.99 0.84 -47.46
CA LYS A 165 11.35 -0.49 -47.99
C LYS A 165 10.22 -1.18 -48.78
N ASP A 166 8.96 -0.80 -48.60
CA ASP A 166 7.82 -1.21 -49.45
C ASP A 166 7.48 -0.09 -50.44
N ASN A 167 8.39 0.22 -51.38
CA ASN A 167 8.17 1.21 -52.45
C ASN A 167 7.65 2.60 -52.00
N ASN A 168 8.00 3.06 -50.80
CA ASN A 168 7.47 4.28 -50.17
C ASN A 168 5.95 4.24 -49.89
N GLN A 169 5.41 3.04 -49.60
CA GLN A 169 4.01 2.82 -49.23
C GLN A 169 3.59 3.74 -48.08
N LYS A 170 2.40 4.33 -48.22
CA LYS A 170 1.81 5.22 -47.22
C LYS A 170 0.95 4.40 -46.28
N ILE A 171 1.13 4.61 -44.98
CA ILE A 171 0.45 3.88 -43.91
C ILE A 171 -0.22 4.90 -42.98
N ILE A 172 -1.55 4.89 -42.91
CA ILE A 172 -2.28 5.58 -41.83
C ILE A 172 -2.44 4.58 -40.69
N VAL A 173 -1.95 4.95 -39.51
CA VAL A 173 -2.14 4.20 -38.28
C VAL A 173 -2.95 5.00 -37.28
N ILE A 174 -3.98 4.37 -36.72
CA ILE A 174 -4.90 4.98 -35.76
C ILE A 174 -4.67 4.35 -34.39
N ARG A 175 -4.44 5.20 -33.39
CA ARG A 175 -4.11 4.79 -32.03
C ARG A 175 -5.37 4.43 -31.24
N GLY A 176 -5.26 3.48 -30.32
CA GLY A 176 -6.31 3.21 -29.34
C GLY A 176 -6.33 4.20 -28.16
N THR A 177 -7.25 3.95 -27.23
CA THR A 177 -7.47 4.72 -25.99
C THR A 177 -6.23 4.76 -25.07
N GLU A 178 -6.03 5.86 -24.34
CA GLU A 178 -4.99 6.01 -23.31
C GLU A 178 -5.57 6.43 -21.95
N PRO A 179 -5.29 5.69 -20.85
CA PRO A 179 -5.73 6.08 -19.51
C PRO A 179 -4.71 7.03 -18.85
N LYS A 180 -4.56 8.27 -19.36
CA LYS A 180 -3.78 9.33 -18.68
C LYS A 180 -4.67 10.44 -18.11
N SER A 181 -4.33 10.88 -16.89
CA SER A 181 -5.23 11.58 -15.98
C SER A 181 -5.36 13.09 -16.24
N ASN A 182 -6.36 13.48 -17.05
CA ASN A 182 -7.14 14.73 -16.89
C ASN A 182 -8.33 14.88 -17.88
N PHE A 183 -8.55 13.93 -18.80
CA PHE A 183 -9.64 13.97 -19.81
C PHE A 183 -10.79 12.99 -19.48
N GLY A 184 -11.15 12.89 -18.20
CA GLY A 184 -12.02 11.82 -17.64
C GLY A 184 -13.51 11.89 -17.96
N VAL A 185 -13.92 12.48 -19.09
CA VAL A 185 -15.31 12.50 -19.58
C VAL A 185 -15.35 12.00 -21.02
N ASP A 186 -14.82 12.77 -21.97
CA ASP A 186 -14.92 12.49 -23.43
C ASP A 186 -14.26 11.16 -23.85
N ILE A 187 -13.30 10.65 -23.07
CA ILE A 187 -12.65 9.35 -23.30
C ILE A 187 -13.61 8.17 -23.05
N LEU A 188 -14.54 8.28 -22.10
CA LEU A 188 -15.48 7.20 -21.79
C LEU A 188 -16.57 7.05 -22.86
N ASP A 189 -16.97 8.15 -23.51
CA ASP A 189 -18.06 8.17 -24.49
C ASP A 189 -17.78 7.28 -25.72
N ALA A 190 -16.53 7.14 -26.15
CA ALA A 190 -16.17 6.34 -27.33
C ALA A 190 -16.38 4.84 -27.13
N ASP A 191 -15.84 4.31 -26.04
CA ASP A 191 -15.94 2.88 -25.69
C ASP A 191 -17.38 2.54 -25.26
N VAL A 192 -18.10 3.49 -24.67
CA VAL A 192 -19.56 3.38 -24.43
C VAL A 192 -20.36 3.39 -25.75
N ASP A 193 -20.04 4.23 -26.72
CA ASP A 193 -20.75 4.23 -28.01
C ASP A 193 -20.52 2.93 -28.79
N LEU A 194 -19.30 2.35 -28.75
CA LEU A 194 -19.04 1.00 -29.28
C LEU A 194 -19.87 -0.06 -28.55
N ALA A 195 -19.89 -0.06 -27.21
CA ALA A 195 -20.69 -0.99 -26.42
C ALA A 195 -22.21 -0.86 -26.66
N LEU A 196 -22.68 0.33 -27.07
CA LEU A 196 -24.07 0.59 -27.48
C LEU A 196 -24.32 0.32 -28.98
N GLY A 197 -23.33 -0.17 -29.72
CA GLY A 197 -23.43 -0.48 -31.16
C GLY A 197 -23.60 0.75 -32.05
N LYS A 198 -22.88 1.83 -31.75
CA LYS A 198 -22.86 3.09 -32.51
C LYS A 198 -21.45 3.39 -33.05
N VAL A 199 -21.37 4.24 -34.06
CA VAL A 199 -20.09 4.82 -34.51
C VAL A 199 -19.61 5.84 -33.45
N PRO A 200 -18.36 5.77 -32.93
CA PRO A 200 -17.78 6.78 -32.04
C PRO A 200 -17.70 8.14 -32.75
N TYR A 201 -18.74 8.97 -32.52
CA TYR A 201 -19.08 10.06 -33.42
C TYR A 201 -18.00 11.13 -33.50
N ASN A 202 -17.43 11.53 -32.36
CA ASN A 202 -16.41 12.58 -32.29
C ASN A 202 -15.09 12.13 -32.95
N GLN A 203 -14.64 10.93 -32.62
CA GLN A 203 -13.37 10.35 -33.07
C GLN A 203 -13.42 10.03 -34.57
N TYR A 204 -14.56 9.58 -35.08
CA TYR A 204 -14.79 9.40 -36.51
C TYR A 204 -14.70 10.72 -37.29
N LEU A 205 -15.32 11.81 -36.80
CA LEU A 205 -15.25 13.12 -37.46
C LEU A 205 -13.80 13.66 -37.51
N ASP A 206 -13.04 13.49 -36.43
CA ASP A 206 -11.63 13.89 -36.40
C ASP A 206 -10.74 13.01 -37.29
N MET A 207 -11.03 11.71 -37.38
CA MET A 207 -10.38 10.77 -38.30
C MET A 207 -10.54 11.17 -39.77
N ILE A 208 -11.76 11.52 -40.20
CA ILE A 208 -11.99 11.91 -41.60
C ILE A 208 -11.41 13.30 -41.91
N LYS A 209 -11.34 14.23 -40.94
CA LYS A 209 -10.55 15.48 -41.07
C LYS A 209 -9.07 15.17 -41.29
N PHE A 210 -8.47 14.34 -40.42
CA PHE A 210 -7.06 13.96 -40.54
C PHE A 210 -6.75 13.28 -41.88
N TYR A 211 -7.63 12.39 -42.36
CA TYR A 211 -7.50 11.79 -43.69
C TYR A 211 -7.61 12.83 -44.82
N SER A 212 -8.61 13.73 -44.75
CA SER A 212 -8.79 14.83 -45.70
C SER A 212 -7.56 15.76 -45.76
N GLU A 213 -6.88 16.00 -44.64
CA GLU A 213 -5.61 16.75 -44.61
C GLU A 213 -4.44 15.94 -45.18
N CYS A 214 -4.30 14.66 -44.82
CA CYS A 214 -3.29 13.78 -45.40
C CYS A 214 -3.41 13.70 -46.93
N VAL A 215 -4.64 13.70 -47.45
CA VAL A 215 -4.94 13.75 -48.90
C VAL A 215 -4.50 15.06 -49.55
N LYS A 216 -4.53 16.20 -48.83
CA LYS A 216 -4.09 17.51 -49.36
C LYS A 216 -2.57 17.60 -49.45
N GLU A 217 -1.87 17.08 -48.44
CA GLU A 217 -0.40 17.12 -48.37
C GLU A 217 0.26 15.99 -49.17
N PHE A 218 -0.39 14.83 -49.27
CA PHE A 218 0.12 13.63 -49.95
C PHE A 218 -0.94 13.06 -50.91
N PRO A 219 -1.23 13.73 -52.06
CA PRO A 219 -2.34 13.35 -52.94
C PRO A 219 -2.27 11.92 -53.49
N ASN A 220 -1.07 11.33 -53.56
CA ASN A 220 -0.87 9.96 -54.02
C ASN A 220 -1.50 8.89 -53.10
N ILE A 221 -1.91 9.24 -51.86
CA ILE A 221 -2.70 8.31 -51.04
C ILE A 221 -4.11 8.05 -51.60
N LYS A 222 -4.56 8.78 -52.63
CA LYS A 222 -5.81 8.52 -53.38
C LYS A 222 -5.66 7.53 -54.55
N GLU A 223 -4.45 7.17 -54.95
CA GLU A 223 -4.22 6.24 -56.07
C GLU A 223 -4.61 4.81 -55.68
N ASP A 224 -4.91 3.92 -56.64
CA ASP A 224 -5.26 2.52 -56.32
C ASP A 224 -4.12 1.88 -55.51
N ARG A 225 -4.46 1.27 -54.37
CA ARG A 225 -3.52 0.70 -53.39
C ARG A 225 -2.50 1.71 -52.82
N GLY A 226 -2.77 3.01 -52.94
CA GLY A 226 -1.93 4.09 -52.40
C GLY A 226 -1.83 4.10 -50.88
N LEU A 227 -2.74 3.44 -50.15
CA LEU A 227 -2.85 3.48 -48.69
C LEU A 227 -2.93 2.09 -48.03
N ILE A 228 -2.14 1.87 -46.98
CA ILE A 228 -2.37 0.81 -45.97
C ILE A 228 -3.00 1.46 -44.73
N ILE A 229 -3.95 0.76 -44.09
CA ILE A 229 -4.61 1.22 -42.86
C ILE A 229 -4.27 0.26 -41.72
N VAL A 230 -3.84 0.80 -40.57
CA VAL A 230 -3.46 0.03 -39.37
C VAL A 230 -4.20 0.58 -38.14
N GLY A 231 -4.59 -0.28 -37.20
CA GLY A 231 -5.16 0.15 -35.94
C GLY A 231 -5.10 -0.88 -34.82
N HIS A 232 -5.17 -0.42 -33.57
CA HIS A 232 -5.16 -1.25 -32.37
C HIS A 232 -6.29 -0.85 -31.40
N SER A 233 -6.98 -1.82 -30.78
CA SER A 233 -8.09 -1.56 -29.85
C SER A 233 -9.16 -0.66 -30.51
N LEU A 234 -9.66 0.39 -29.85
CA LEU A 234 -10.52 1.44 -30.45
C LEU A 234 -9.99 1.99 -31.78
N GLY A 235 -8.66 2.11 -31.93
CA GLY A 235 -8.02 2.52 -33.19
C GLY A 235 -8.17 1.49 -34.31
N GLY A 236 -8.32 0.21 -33.97
CA GLY A 236 -8.69 -0.86 -34.90
C GLY A 236 -10.12 -0.72 -35.41
N ALA A 237 -11.08 -0.42 -34.51
CA ALA A 237 -12.46 -0.15 -34.90
C ALA A 237 -12.56 1.09 -35.81
N LEU A 238 -11.76 2.13 -35.52
CA LEU A 238 -11.62 3.31 -36.38
C LEU A 238 -10.95 2.97 -37.73
N ALA A 239 -9.96 2.09 -37.78
CA ALA A 239 -9.37 1.61 -39.03
C ALA A 239 -10.39 0.85 -39.91
N GLN A 240 -11.28 0.05 -39.31
CA GLN A 240 -12.41 -0.56 -40.01
C GLN A 240 -13.41 0.50 -40.52
N LEU A 241 -13.72 1.53 -39.71
CA LEU A 241 -14.60 2.64 -40.11
C LEU A 241 -14.00 3.48 -41.25
N LEU A 242 -12.69 3.73 -41.27
CA LEU A 242 -12.01 4.38 -42.39
C LEU A 242 -12.09 3.51 -43.65
N THR A 243 -11.92 2.19 -43.52
CA THR A 243 -12.08 1.24 -44.63
C THR A 243 -13.51 1.25 -45.18
N LEU A 244 -14.52 1.27 -44.31
CA LEU A 244 -15.94 1.44 -44.67
C LEU A 244 -16.25 2.82 -45.28
N SER A 245 -15.40 3.82 -45.06
CA SER A 245 -15.54 5.17 -45.64
C SER A 245 -14.86 5.30 -47.01
N LEU A 246 -14.02 4.34 -47.41
CA LEU A 246 -13.24 4.41 -48.64
C LEU A 246 -13.65 3.33 -49.65
N ALA A 247 -13.74 2.07 -49.21
CA ALA A 247 -14.03 0.95 -50.07
C ALA A 247 -15.53 0.77 -50.33
N SER A 248 -15.84 0.03 -51.40
CA SER A 248 -17.18 -0.40 -51.77
C SER A 248 -17.17 -1.88 -52.18
N VAL A 249 -18.34 -2.42 -52.55
CA VAL A 249 -18.47 -3.82 -53.05
C VAL A 249 -17.63 -4.07 -54.31
N ASN A 250 -17.45 -3.06 -55.16
CA ASN A 250 -16.85 -3.18 -56.49
C ASN A 250 -15.47 -2.48 -56.62
N SER A 251 -14.98 -1.83 -55.56
CA SER A 251 -13.73 -1.06 -55.60
C SER A 251 -13.08 -0.95 -54.23
N SER A 252 -11.78 -1.21 -54.17
CA SER A 252 -10.87 -0.92 -53.05
C SER A 252 -10.65 0.57 -52.81
N ALA A 253 -11.10 1.43 -53.74
CA ALA A 253 -10.72 2.84 -53.88
C ALA A 253 -9.18 2.99 -53.88
N ASN A 254 -8.60 3.33 -52.74
CA ASN A 254 -7.17 3.55 -52.54
C ASN A 254 -6.53 2.55 -51.55
N VAL A 255 -7.31 1.64 -50.97
CA VAL A 255 -6.86 0.77 -49.87
C VAL A 255 -6.19 -0.49 -50.40
N LYS A 256 -4.91 -0.67 -50.05
CA LYS A 256 -4.06 -1.82 -50.39
C LYS A 256 -4.35 -3.01 -49.48
N GLU A 257 -4.15 -2.82 -48.19
CA GLU A 257 -4.23 -3.80 -47.11
C GLU A 257 -4.67 -3.11 -45.81
N ILE A 258 -5.34 -3.86 -44.91
CA ILE A 258 -5.82 -3.38 -43.61
C ILE A 258 -5.33 -4.32 -42.52
N TYR A 259 -4.78 -3.79 -41.43
CA TYR A 259 -4.30 -4.57 -40.28
C TYR A 259 -4.91 -4.06 -38.97
N THR A 260 -5.69 -4.88 -38.28
CA THR A 260 -6.26 -4.53 -36.97
C THR A 260 -5.81 -5.49 -35.89
N PHE A 261 -5.35 -4.96 -34.75
CA PHE A 261 -4.88 -5.74 -33.60
C PHE A 261 -5.85 -5.59 -32.42
N ASN A 262 -6.34 -6.71 -31.87
CA ASN A 262 -7.19 -6.77 -30.66
C ASN A 262 -8.39 -5.79 -30.71
N SER A 263 -9.07 -5.77 -31.86
CA SER A 263 -10.04 -4.73 -32.24
C SER A 263 -11.48 -5.11 -31.91
N PRO A 264 -12.30 -4.18 -31.39
CA PRO A 264 -13.76 -4.24 -31.56
C PRO A 264 -14.15 -4.17 -33.05
N GLY A 265 -15.30 -4.74 -33.40
CA GLY A 265 -15.75 -4.90 -34.80
C GLY A 265 -16.76 -3.84 -35.26
N ALA A 266 -16.51 -3.21 -36.42
CA ALA A 266 -17.25 -2.00 -36.85
C ALA A 266 -18.43 -2.20 -37.81
N LYS A 267 -18.63 -3.39 -38.40
CA LYS A 267 -19.57 -3.64 -39.52
C LYS A 267 -21.04 -3.37 -39.20
N GLU A 268 -21.42 -3.46 -37.92
CA GLU A 268 -22.82 -3.34 -37.49
C GLU A 268 -23.14 -2.07 -36.69
N LEU A 269 -22.20 -1.14 -36.61
CA LEU A 269 -22.35 0.10 -35.84
C LEU A 269 -23.37 1.08 -36.48
N LYS A 270 -24.11 1.81 -35.64
CA LYS A 270 -25.11 2.79 -36.06
C LYS A 270 -24.50 4.18 -36.24
N ALA A 271 -24.52 4.68 -37.48
CA ALA A 271 -24.08 6.02 -37.85
C ALA A 271 -25.16 7.09 -37.56
N LEU A 272 -25.34 7.43 -36.28
CA LEU A 272 -26.25 8.50 -35.87
C LEU A 272 -25.67 9.89 -36.22
N ASN A 273 -26.54 10.82 -36.64
CA ASN A 273 -26.23 12.24 -36.88
C ASN A 273 -25.06 12.56 -37.83
N LEU A 274 -24.59 11.60 -38.66
CA LEU A 274 -23.51 11.83 -39.64
C LEU A 274 -24.01 12.42 -40.97
N ASN A 275 -25.32 12.50 -41.20
CA ASN A 275 -25.92 13.04 -42.43
C ASN A 275 -26.08 14.58 -42.45
N GLN A 276 -25.39 15.32 -41.58
CA GLN A 276 -25.58 16.75 -41.35
C GLN A 276 -24.69 17.64 -42.26
N ILE A 277 -24.64 17.32 -43.55
CA ILE A 277 -23.85 18.04 -44.57
C ILE A 277 -24.75 18.97 -45.37
N TYR A 278 -24.35 20.25 -45.51
CA TYR A 278 -25.11 21.29 -46.21
C TYR A 278 -24.22 22.09 -47.17
N ASN A 279 -24.78 22.51 -48.31
CA ASN A 279 -24.07 23.35 -49.30
C ASN A 279 -24.41 24.83 -49.10
N ILE A 280 -23.40 25.68 -48.94
CA ILE A 280 -23.55 27.14 -48.91
C ILE A 280 -23.45 27.66 -50.34
N ASP A 281 -24.58 27.69 -51.04
CA ASP A 281 -24.67 28.08 -52.46
C ASP A 281 -24.76 29.61 -52.65
N GLU A 282 -24.65 30.07 -53.90
CA GLU A 282 -24.81 31.49 -54.26
C GLU A 282 -26.14 32.10 -53.76
N LYS A 283 -27.21 31.30 -53.58
CA LYS A 283 -28.50 31.82 -53.09
C LYS A 283 -28.45 32.15 -51.60
N ILE A 284 -27.72 31.36 -50.81
CA ILE A 284 -27.46 31.66 -49.39
C ILE A 284 -26.45 32.82 -49.29
N ILE A 285 -25.39 32.81 -50.10
CA ILE A 285 -24.34 33.84 -50.08
C ILE A 285 -24.88 35.22 -50.47
N ASN A 286 -25.80 35.30 -51.44
CA ASN A 286 -26.38 36.56 -51.92
C ASN A 286 -27.72 36.91 -51.26
N SER A 287 -28.13 36.22 -50.19
CA SER A 287 -29.37 36.52 -49.47
C SER A 287 -29.26 37.79 -48.62
N ASP A 288 -30.34 38.59 -48.57
CA ASP A 288 -30.53 39.71 -47.63
C ASP A 288 -30.41 39.29 -46.16
N ASN A 289 -30.62 38.00 -45.86
CA ASN A 289 -30.40 37.41 -44.55
C ASN A 289 -29.88 35.97 -44.72
N LYS A 290 -28.57 35.81 -44.62
CA LYS A 290 -27.86 34.54 -44.92
C LYS A 290 -28.13 33.50 -43.83
N GLU A 291 -28.29 33.97 -42.60
CA GLU A 291 -28.62 33.19 -41.43
C GLU A 291 -29.99 32.51 -41.56
N GLN A 292 -31.01 33.25 -41.99
CA GLN A 292 -32.35 32.74 -42.23
C GLN A 292 -32.41 31.84 -43.47
N ALA A 293 -31.62 32.12 -44.51
CA ALA A 293 -31.50 31.27 -45.69
C ALA A 293 -30.91 29.89 -45.35
N LEU A 294 -29.80 29.86 -44.59
CA LEU A 294 -29.19 28.63 -44.12
C LEU A 294 -30.08 27.89 -43.10
N PHE A 295 -30.67 28.59 -42.13
CA PHE A 295 -31.62 27.98 -41.20
C PHE A 295 -32.81 27.33 -41.94
N TYR A 296 -33.33 27.98 -42.98
CA TYR A 296 -34.38 27.40 -43.83
C TYR A 296 -33.90 26.14 -44.56
N GLN A 297 -32.66 26.09 -45.06
CA GLN A 297 -32.09 24.90 -45.69
C GLN A 297 -31.99 23.72 -44.70
N ILE A 298 -31.62 23.99 -43.43
CA ILE A 298 -31.45 22.97 -42.39
C ILE A 298 -32.79 22.46 -41.83
N ARG A 299 -33.80 23.34 -41.72
CA ARG A 299 -35.07 23.06 -41.02
C ARG A 299 -36.33 23.01 -41.90
N SER A 300 -36.24 23.40 -43.16
CA SER A 300 -37.38 23.47 -44.11
C SER A 300 -38.56 24.38 -43.69
N TYR A 301 -38.39 25.27 -42.70
CA TYR A 301 -39.39 26.29 -42.35
C TYR A 301 -38.76 27.66 -42.08
N LYS A 302 -39.51 28.74 -42.34
CA LYS A 302 -39.08 30.14 -42.11
C LYS A 302 -39.68 30.66 -40.80
N TYR A 303 -38.85 31.20 -39.92
CA TYR A 303 -39.32 31.95 -38.75
C TYR A 303 -39.72 33.39 -39.15
N GLN A 304 -40.65 34.01 -38.42
CA GLN A 304 -41.12 35.38 -38.72
C GLN A 304 -40.25 36.45 -38.05
N LYS A 305 -39.99 37.54 -38.79
CA LYS A 305 -39.05 38.62 -38.42
C LYS A 305 -39.47 39.45 -37.19
N SER A 306 -40.72 39.31 -36.74
CA SER A 306 -41.27 39.93 -35.52
C SER A 306 -40.89 39.20 -34.23
N ILE A 307 -40.22 38.05 -34.29
CA ILE A 307 -40.04 37.16 -33.13
C ILE A 307 -38.61 36.60 -32.99
N GLU A 308 -37.64 37.46 -32.63
CA GLU A 308 -36.38 36.99 -32.01
C GLU A 308 -36.59 36.47 -30.56
N ILE A 309 -37.83 36.51 -30.05
CA ILE A 309 -38.19 36.22 -28.64
C ILE A 309 -38.75 34.79 -28.43
N SER A 310 -38.97 33.98 -29.48
CA SER A 310 -39.60 32.64 -29.34
C SER A 310 -38.93 31.48 -30.08
N LEU A 311 -37.66 31.61 -30.50
CA LEU A 311 -36.85 30.41 -30.75
C LEU A 311 -36.46 29.82 -29.38
N ILE A 312 -37.13 28.75 -28.97
CA ILE A 312 -36.95 28.11 -27.66
C ILE A 312 -36.04 26.88 -27.82
N GLY A 313 -34.98 26.79 -27.03
CA GLY A 313 -34.11 25.62 -26.94
C GLY A 313 -33.39 25.28 -28.25
N TYR A 314 -33.69 24.10 -28.80
CA TYR A 314 -32.95 23.42 -29.89
C TYR A 314 -32.65 24.31 -31.10
N ASP A 315 -33.63 25.09 -31.55
CA ASP A 315 -33.48 25.93 -32.74
C ASP A 315 -32.87 27.31 -32.46
N SER A 316 -32.97 27.78 -31.22
CA SER A 316 -32.27 29.00 -30.76
C SER A 316 -30.77 28.80 -30.82
N ASN A 317 -30.29 27.70 -30.25
CA ASN A 317 -28.86 27.38 -30.21
C ASN A 317 -28.28 27.10 -31.61
N LEU A 318 -29.08 26.55 -32.53
CA LEU A 318 -28.67 26.43 -33.94
C LEU A 318 -28.51 27.80 -34.58
N PHE A 319 -29.54 28.66 -34.44
CA PHE A 319 -29.57 29.96 -35.10
C PHE A 319 -28.48 30.91 -34.60
N GLN A 320 -28.11 30.85 -33.32
CA GLN A 320 -26.97 31.61 -32.79
C GLN A 320 -25.62 31.11 -33.35
N ASN A 321 -25.41 29.79 -33.51
CA ASN A 321 -24.20 29.28 -34.14
C ASN A 321 -24.13 29.62 -35.64
N ILE A 322 -25.26 29.67 -36.33
CA ILE A 322 -25.35 30.18 -37.71
C ILE A 322 -24.98 31.68 -37.76
N LYS A 323 -25.47 32.52 -36.84
CA LYS A 323 -25.06 33.93 -36.72
C LYS A 323 -23.54 34.05 -36.51
N SER A 324 -22.97 33.29 -35.57
CA SER A 324 -21.52 33.27 -35.32
C SER A 324 -20.70 32.81 -36.52
N TYR A 325 -21.20 31.83 -37.28
CA TYR A 325 -20.53 31.32 -38.48
C TYR A 325 -20.36 32.41 -39.55
N PHE A 326 -21.45 33.09 -39.93
CA PHE A 326 -21.40 34.16 -40.93
C PHE A 326 -20.67 35.41 -40.44
N HIS A 327 -20.80 35.78 -39.16
CA HIS A 327 -20.14 36.96 -38.59
C HIS A 327 -18.59 36.91 -38.72
N ASN A 328 -18.01 35.71 -38.58
CA ASN A 328 -16.57 35.51 -38.60
C ASN A 328 -15.97 35.42 -40.03
N LYS A 329 -16.79 35.52 -41.09
CA LYS A 329 -16.38 35.24 -42.48
C LYS A 329 -16.64 36.46 -43.39
N LYS A 330 -15.61 37.23 -43.71
CA LYS A 330 -15.74 38.45 -44.54
C LYS A 330 -15.85 38.21 -46.06
N ASN A 331 -15.29 37.11 -46.57
CA ASN A 331 -15.27 36.77 -48.00
C ASN A 331 -15.73 35.32 -48.22
N LEU A 332 -17.05 35.06 -48.20
CA LEU A 332 -17.57 33.74 -48.55
C LEU A 332 -17.45 33.46 -50.06
N LYS A 333 -17.22 32.19 -50.39
CA LYS A 333 -17.45 31.56 -51.70
C LYS A 333 -18.35 30.34 -51.50
N GLU A 334 -18.78 29.66 -52.56
CA GLU A 334 -19.47 28.37 -52.41
C GLU A 334 -18.56 27.33 -51.73
N HIS A 335 -19.12 26.58 -50.78
CA HIS A 335 -18.44 25.53 -50.01
C HIS A 335 -19.48 24.68 -49.26
N TYR A 336 -19.05 23.54 -48.74
CA TYR A 336 -19.89 22.70 -47.88
C TYR A 336 -19.54 22.91 -46.40
N ILE A 337 -20.54 22.76 -45.54
CA ILE A 337 -20.39 22.72 -44.08
C ILE A 337 -20.92 21.40 -43.52
N PHE A 338 -20.36 21.00 -42.37
CA PHE A 338 -20.91 19.97 -41.51
C PHE A 338 -21.45 20.62 -40.23
N ILE A 339 -22.64 20.20 -39.79
CA ILE A 339 -23.28 20.68 -38.57
C ILE A 339 -23.25 19.58 -37.52
N LYS A 340 -22.25 19.62 -36.65
CA LYS A 340 -22.12 18.71 -35.53
C LYS A 340 -23.19 19.03 -34.50
N THR A 341 -23.94 18.03 -34.02
CA THR A 341 -24.89 18.19 -32.91
C THR A 341 -24.34 17.54 -31.66
N ASN A 342 -24.06 18.33 -30.63
CA ASN A 342 -23.63 17.89 -29.30
C ASN A 342 -24.85 17.87 -28.37
N ILE A 343 -25.01 16.81 -27.56
CA ILE A 343 -26.17 16.63 -26.66
C ILE A 343 -25.65 16.43 -25.24
N ILE A 344 -26.08 17.28 -24.31
CA ILE A 344 -25.80 17.12 -22.87
C ILE A 344 -27.07 16.64 -22.18
N TYR A 345 -27.00 15.44 -21.60
CA TYR A 345 -28.08 14.82 -20.85
C TYR A 345 -28.06 15.28 -19.39
N GLY A 346 -29.10 16.00 -18.97
CA GLY A 346 -29.31 16.45 -17.59
C GLY A 346 -30.80 16.46 -17.22
N LYS A 347 -31.20 17.27 -16.23
CA LYS A 347 -32.63 17.46 -15.87
C LYS A 347 -33.48 18.03 -17.02
N SER A 348 -32.83 18.61 -18.03
CA SER A 348 -33.37 18.97 -19.33
C SER A 348 -32.32 18.64 -20.38
N THR A 349 -32.70 18.07 -21.53
CA THR A 349 -31.77 17.80 -22.63
C THR A 349 -31.32 19.11 -23.27
N SER A 350 -30.03 19.44 -23.14
CA SER A 350 -29.44 20.64 -23.72
C SER A 350 -28.68 20.28 -25.00
N TYR A 351 -28.88 21.07 -26.05
CA TYR A 351 -28.29 20.83 -27.37
C TYR A 351 -27.38 21.99 -27.78
N PHE A 352 -26.21 21.67 -28.31
CA PHE A 352 -25.22 22.62 -28.82
C PHE A 352 -24.78 22.20 -30.21
N TYR A 353 -24.24 23.12 -31.00
CA TYR A 353 -23.84 22.84 -32.37
C TYR A 353 -22.49 23.45 -32.70
N ASP A 354 -21.68 22.70 -33.42
CA ASP A 354 -20.45 23.21 -34.03
C ASP A 354 -20.63 23.19 -35.56
N ILE A 355 -20.33 24.31 -36.22
CA ILE A 355 -20.40 24.44 -37.69
C ILE A 355 -18.98 24.60 -38.21
N PHE A 356 -18.53 23.69 -39.07
CA PHE A 356 -17.21 23.75 -39.71
C PHE A 356 -17.30 23.45 -41.21
N GLU A 357 -16.39 24.04 -41.98
CA GLU A 357 -16.26 23.79 -43.42
C GLU A 357 -15.71 22.38 -43.68
N VAL A 358 -16.21 21.73 -44.72
CA VAL A 358 -15.77 20.38 -45.16
C VAL A 358 -15.56 20.36 -46.67
N ASP A 359 -14.74 19.41 -47.13
CA ASP A 359 -14.44 19.23 -48.54
C ASP A 359 -15.02 17.95 -49.12
N GLU A 360 -14.90 17.81 -50.45
CA GLU A 360 -15.37 16.66 -51.22
C GLU A 360 -14.85 15.31 -50.68
N VAL A 361 -13.61 15.28 -50.15
CA VAL A 361 -13.01 14.08 -49.58
C VAL A 361 -13.77 13.65 -48.33
N PHE A 362 -14.02 14.59 -47.42
CA PHE A 362 -14.81 14.37 -46.22
C PHE A 362 -16.24 13.91 -46.54
N ILE A 363 -16.89 14.59 -47.48
CA ILE A 363 -18.28 14.30 -47.90
C ILE A 363 -18.39 12.89 -48.49
N ASN A 364 -17.49 12.52 -49.39
CA ASN A 364 -17.48 11.20 -50.00
C ASN A 364 -17.23 10.10 -48.97
N CYS A 365 -16.33 10.32 -48.00
CA CYS A 365 -16.09 9.38 -46.90
C CYS A 365 -17.35 9.12 -46.07
N VAL A 366 -18.05 10.18 -45.65
CA VAL A 366 -19.30 10.08 -44.87
C VAL A 366 -20.40 9.36 -45.66
N ASN A 367 -20.58 9.71 -46.94
CA ASN A 367 -21.60 9.08 -47.79
C ASN A 367 -21.32 7.59 -48.00
N GLN A 368 -20.06 7.20 -48.26
CA GLN A 368 -19.67 5.80 -48.46
C GLN A 368 -19.83 4.98 -47.17
N LEU A 369 -19.49 5.53 -46.00
CA LEU A 369 -19.75 4.88 -44.70
C LEU A 369 -21.25 4.64 -44.50
N LEU A 370 -22.09 5.65 -44.73
CA LEU A 370 -23.54 5.54 -44.60
C LEU A 370 -24.10 4.49 -45.57
N THR A 371 -23.60 4.39 -46.80
CA THR A 371 -23.98 3.34 -47.76
C THR A 371 -23.58 1.94 -47.27
N ASN A 372 -22.35 1.78 -46.76
CA ASN A 372 -21.84 0.48 -46.33
C ASN A 372 -22.50 -0.02 -45.03
N LEU A 373 -22.70 0.83 -44.02
CA LEU A 373 -23.38 0.43 -42.78
C LEU A 373 -24.87 0.12 -42.96
N ASN A 374 -25.55 0.78 -43.91
CA ASN A 374 -26.94 0.47 -44.24
C ASN A 374 -27.09 -0.84 -45.05
N THR A 375 -26.14 -1.16 -45.93
CA THR A 375 -26.22 -2.34 -46.79
C THR A 375 -25.53 -3.58 -46.24
N LYS A 376 -24.52 -3.42 -45.36
CA LYS A 376 -23.71 -4.48 -44.72
C LYS A 376 -23.07 -5.48 -45.70
N ASN A 377 -22.87 -5.07 -46.95
CA ASN A 377 -22.24 -5.86 -48.00
C ASN A 377 -20.76 -6.16 -47.70
N ILE A 378 -20.26 -7.25 -48.30
CA ILE A 378 -18.82 -7.56 -48.35
C ILE A 378 -18.11 -6.49 -49.20
N LEU A 379 -16.98 -5.97 -48.69
CA LEU A 379 -16.15 -4.99 -49.39
C LEU A 379 -15.15 -5.66 -50.34
N ALA A 380 -14.80 -4.98 -51.43
CA ALA A 380 -13.76 -5.42 -52.37
C ALA A 380 -12.36 -5.57 -51.72
N THR A 381 -12.15 -4.99 -50.53
CA THR A 381 -10.92 -5.11 -49.74
C THR A 381 -10.83 -6.39 -48.91
N SER A 382 -11.91 -7.18 -48.79
CA SER A 382 -12.02 -8.28 -47.80
C SER A 382 -10.91 -9.33 -47.86
N ASP A 383 -10.39 -9.64 -49.06
CA ASP A 383 -9.24 -10.55 -49.21
C ASP A 383 -7.91 -9.97 -48.67
N ASN A 384 -7.84 -8.65 -48.48
CA ASN A 384 -6.68 -7.91 -47.96
C ASN A 384 -6.95 -7.27 -46.58
N THR A 385 -8.05 -7.63 -45.91
CA THR A 385 -8.31 -7.27 -44.52
C THR A 385 -7.76 -8.35 -43.59
N TYR A 386 -6.85 -7.98 -42.69
CA TYR A 386 -6.20 -8.87 -41.74
C TYR A 386 -6.57 -8.47 -40.30
N HIS A 387 -7.31 -9.33 -39.62
CA HIS A 387 -7.63 -9.20 -38.20
C HIS A 387 -6.68 -10.10 -37.40
N ILE A 388 -5.89 -9.49 -36.51
CA ILE A 388 -4.93 -10.18 -35.65
C ILE A 388 -5.46 -10.12 -34.22
N GLU A 389 -5.64 -11.29 -33.63
CA GLU A 389 -6.20 -11.49 -32.30
C GLU A 389 -5.24 -12.33 -31.46
N THR A 390 -5.28 -12.13 -30.15
CA THR A 390 -4.46 -12.85 -29.16
C THR A 390 -5.35 -13.73 -28.29
N ASP A 391 -4.92 -14.97 -28.07
CA ASP A 391 -5.64 -15.93 -27.22
C ASP A 391 -4.66 -16.72 -26.32
N THR A 392 -5.20 -17.44 -25.35
CA THR A 392 -4.44 -18.23 -24.37
C THR A 392 -4.20 -19.69 -24.77
N ASP A 393 -4.82 -20.16 -25.85
CA ASP A 393 -4.60 -21.50 -26.41
C ASP A 393 -4.60 -21.50 -27.96
N SER A 394 -4.62 -22.69 -28.58
CA SER A 394 -4.74 -22.84 -30.04
C SER A 394 -6.18 -23.08 -30.56
N ASP A 395 -7.18 -23.09 -29.68
CA ASP A 395 -8.59 -23.34 -30.02
C ASP A 395 -9.30 -22.03 -30.37
N ALA A 396 -9.44 -21.78 -31.68
CA ALA A 396 -10.12 -20.62 -32.23
C ALA A 396 -11.63 -20.48 -31.87
N SER A 397 -12.18 -21.37 -31.04
CA SER A 397 -13.52 -21.26 -30.44
C SER A 397 -13.51 -20.85 -28.96
N ASN A 398 -12.33 -20.76 -28.32
CA ASN A 398 -12.21 -20.40 -26.91
C ASN A 398 -12.08 -18.90 -26.62
N ALA A 399 -11.76 -18.08 -27.63
CA ALA A 399 -11.65 -16.62 -27.57
C ALA A 399 -12.72 -15.97 -26.68
N LYS A 400 -12.25 -15.36 -25.57
CA LYS A 400 -13.07 -14.71 -24.52
C LYS A 400 -12.45 -13.38 -24.11
N GLY A 401 -12.05 -12.58 -25.10
CA GLY A 401 -11.54 -11.24 -24.91
C GLY A 401 -12.69 -10.26 -24.73
N VAL A 402 -12.99 -9.86 -23.49
CA VAL A 402 -14.17 -9.04 -23.10
C VAL A 402 -14.36 -7.76 -23.94
N ILE A 403 -13.27 -7.21 -24.52
CA ILE A 403 -13.28 -6.03 -25.42
C ILE A 403 -13.24 -6.44 -26.91
N GLN A 404 -12.62 -7.57 -27.25
CA GLN A 404 -12.47 -8.05 -28.63
C GLN A 404 -13.79 -8.63 -29.19
N ASP A 405 -14.68 -9.13 -28.32
CA ASP A 405 -16.02 -9.61 -28.69
C ASP A 405 -17.06 -8.48 -28.84
N LEU A 406 -16.65 -7.21 -28.75
CA LEU A 406 -17.55 -6.06 -28.92
C LEU A 406 -17.78 -5.76 -30.41
N GLY A 407 -18.95 -6.16 -30.91
CA GLY A 407 -19.42 -5.85 -32.25
C GLY A 407 -19.19 -6.97 -33.26
N VAL A 408 -19.02 -6.61 -34.54
CA VAL A 408 -18.80 -7.56 -35.63
C VAL A 408 -17.84 -6.92 -36.62
N ASP A 409 -16.75 -7.62 -36.95
CA ASP A 409 -15.76 -7.13 -37.90
C ASP A 409 -16.34 -6.90 -39.31
N ILE A 410 -15.68 -6.02 -40.06
CA ILE A 410 -15.77 -6.06 -41.53
C ILE A 410 -15.24 -7.40 -42.07
N ASP A 411 -15.69 -7.81 -43.25
CA ASP A 411 -15.27 -9.12 -43.78
C ASP A 411 -13.77 -9.13 -44.09
N GLY A 412 -13.08 -10.16 -43.60
CA GLY A 412 -11.63 -10.25 -43.62
C GLY A 412 -11.11 -11.65 -43.34
N LYS A 413 -9.81 -11.75 -43.04
CA LYS A 413 -9.10 -12.97 -42.63
C LYS A 413 -8.64 -12.81 -41.18
N HIS A 414 -8.99 -13.76 -40.33
CA HIS A 414 -8.71 -13.73 -38.89
C HIS A 414 -7.52 -14.63 -38.53
N TYR A 415 -6.60 -14.12 -37.72
CA TYR A 415 -5.36 -14.82 -37.34
C TYR A 415 -5.18 -14.74 -35.83
N ILE A 416 -5.08 -15.90 -35.19
CA ILE A 416 -4.95 -16.01 -33.73
C ILE A 416 -3.50 -16.31 -33.36
N ILE A 417 -2.95 -15.52 -32.45
CA ILE A 417 -1.62 -15.69 -31.87
C ILE A 417 -1.79 -16.24 -30.46
N ASN A 418 -1.27 -17.45 -30.22
CA ASN A 418 -1.30 -18.08 -28.91
C ASN A 418 -0.22 -17.47 -28.00
N LEU A 419 -0.62 -16.60 -27.07
CA LEU A 419 0.26 -16.05 -26.03
C LEU A 419 0.54 -17.07 -24.91
N GLY A 420 -0.28 -18.12 -24.81
CA GLY A 420 -0.28 -19.09 -23.72
C GLY A 420 -0.87 -18.47 -22.46
N ASP A 421 -0.35 -18.89 -21.32
CA ASP A 421 -0.81 -18.56 -19.96
C ASP A 421 -0.83 -17.05 -19.54
N GLN A 422 -0.58 -16.11 -20.45
CA GLN A 422 -0.44 -14.65 -20.22
C GLN A 422 -1.78 -13.88 -20.31
N PHE A 423 -2.85 -14.41 -19.71
CA PHE A 423 -4.24 -13.93 -19.88
C PHE A 423 -4.43 -12.40 -19.68
N TRP A 424 -3.83 -11.82 -18.63
CA TRP A 424 -4.10 -10.45 -18.19
C TRP A 424 -3.57 -9.35 -19.13
N ASP A 425 -2.50 -9.63 -19.88
CA ASP A 425 -1.84 -8.66 -20.76
C ASP A 425 -2.23 -8.80 -22.24
N SER A 426 -3.07 -9.80 -22.54
CA SER A 426 -3.45 -10.21 -23.91
C SER A 426 -3.94 -9.07 -24.81
N HIS A 427 -4.65 -8.08 -24.27
CA HIS A 427 -5.14 -6.92 -25.03
C HIS A 427 -4.02 -6.02 -25.56
N PHE A 428 -2.82 -6.03 -24.97
CA PHE A 428 -1.75 -5.08 -25.32
C PHE A 428 -0.90 -5.52 -26.53
N LEU A 429 -0.32 -4.53 -27.23
CA LEU A 429 0.62 -4.77 -28.32
C LEU A 429 1.97 -5.35 -27.87
N GLU A 430 2.40 -5.09 -26.63
CA GLU A 430 3.75 -5.45 -26.14
C GLU A 430 3.96 -6.99 -26.11
N PRO A 431 3.07 -7.82 -25.49
CA PRO A 431 3.13 -9.28 -25.63
C PRO A 431 3.01 -9.74 -27.07
N THR A 432 2.07 -9.17 -27.83
CA THR A 432 1.84 -9.50 -29.26
C THR A 432 3.10 -9.35 -30.10
N ILE A 433 3.89 -8.30 -29.86
CA ILE A 433 5.13 -7.99 -30.59
C ILE A 433 6.29 -8.88 -30.12
N ILE A 434 6.38 -9.20 -28.83
CA ILE A 434 7.36 -10.15 -28.29
C ILE A 434 7.14 -11.53 -28.94
N GLU A 435 5.88 -11.98 -28.96
CA GLU A 435 5.47 -13.26 -29.52
C GLU A 435 5.75 -13.34 -31.03
N LEU A 436 5.35 -12.31 -31.80
CA LEU A 436 5.61 -12.25 -33.24
C LEU A 436 7.11 -12.24 -33.58
N ASN A 437 7.96 -11.63 -32.74
CA ASN A 437 9.43 -11.72 -32.91
C ASN A 437 9.92 -13.17 -32.73
N TYR A 438 9.41 -13.90 -31.73
CA TYR A 438 9.80 -15.28 -31.46
C TYR A 438 9.36 -16.22 -32.59
N ILE A 439 8.08 -16.14 -32.98
CA ILE A 439 7.51 -16.88 -34.12
C ILE A 439 8.32 -16.61 -35.40
N LEU A 440 8.65 -15.35 -35.68
CA LEU A 440 9.42 -14.96 -36.86
C LEU A 440 10.84 -15.52 -36.86
N ASN A 441 11.47 -15.67 -35.69
CA ASN A 441 12.78 -16.31 -35.56
C ASN A 441 12.71 -17.80 -35.89
N LEU A 442 11.74 -18.52 -35.30
CA LEU A 442 11.52 -19.95 -35.58
C LEU A 442 11.21 -20.22 -37.06
N MET A 443 10.40 -19.36 -37.71
CA MET A 443 10.14 -19.45 -39.16
C MET A 443 11.40 -19.22 -40.01
N LYS A 444 12.24 -18.24 -39.65
CA LYS A 444 13.51 -17.98 -40.37
C LYS A 444 14.49 -19.15 -40.25
N ASN A 445 14.50 -19.83 -39.11
CA ASN A 445 15.30 -21.03 -38.86
C ASN A 445 14.68 -22.31 -39.47
N LYS A 446 13.43 -22.24 -39.97
CA LYS A 446 12.64 -23.38 -40.47
C LYS A 446 12.32 -24.43 -39.39
N GLU A 447 12.10 -23.95 -38.16
CA GLU A 447 11.66 -24.76 -37.02
C GLU A 447 10.13 -24.94 -36.99
N ILE A 448 9.39 -24.11 -37.75
CA ILE A 448 7.95 -24.16 -38.02
C ILE A 448 7.66 -23.63 -39.44
N ASP A 449 6.59 -24.13 -40.08
CA ASP A 449 6.16 -23.68 -41.41
C ASP A 449 5.11 -22.54 -41.38
N ASN A 450 4.32 -22.44 -40.30
CA ASN A 450 3.16 -21.53 -40.21
C ASN A 450 2.72 -21.26 -38.75
N LEU A 451 1.88 -20.25 -38.54
CA LEU A 451 1.40 -19.82 -37.22
C LEU A 451 0.52 -20.87 -36.51
N LEU A 452 -0.28 -21.66 -37.25
CA LEU A 452 -1.09 -22.70 -36.60
C LEU A 452 -0.19 -23.82 -36.06
N GLU A 453 0.86 -24.19 -36.80
CA GLU A 453 1.90 -25.09 -36.28
C GLU A 453 2.60 -24.50 -35.04
N TYR A 454 2.87 -23.19 -35.01
CA TYR A 454 3.41 -22.55 -33.81
C TYR A 454 2.47 -22.72 -32.61
N ASN A 455 1.21 -22.29 -32.71
CA ASN A 455 0.26 -22.34 -31.60
C ASN A 455 0.10 -23.79 -31.09
N ILE A 456 -0.06 -24.75 -32.02
CA ILE A 456 -0.17 -26.19 -31.73
C ILE A 456 1.13 -26.79 -31.15
N ASN A 457 2.29 -26.20 -31.44
CA ASN A 457 3.56 -26.62 -30.86
C ASN A 457 3.82 -25.94 -29.50
N LYS A 458 3.33 -24.73 -29.25
CA LYS A 458 3.38 -24.06 -27.93
C LYS A 458 2.63 -24.88 -26.88
N ASP A 459 1.41 -25.33 -27.19
CA ASP A 459 0.61 -26.25 -26.36
C ASP A 459 1.34 -27.58 -26.03
N LYS A 460 2.29 -27.99 -26.88
CA LYS A 460 3.12 -29.19 -26.70
C LYS A 460 4.48 -28.88 -26.06
N GLU A 461 4.97 -27.66 -26.17
CA GLU A 461 6.18 -27.15 -25.52
C GLU A 461 5.91 -26.83 -24.05
N GLU A 462 4.72 -26.38 -23.65
CA GLU A 462 4.35 -26.36 -22.22
C GLU A 462 4.32 -27.77 -21.59
N LEU A 463 4.17 -28.82 -22.42
CA LEU A 463 4.40 -30.20 -22.00
C LEU A 463 5.88 -30.62 -22.10
N ARG A 464 6.68 -30.12 -23.05
CA ARG A 464 8.07 -30.54 -23.37
C ARG A 464 9.18 -29.64 -22.85
N THR A 465 9.10 -28.33 -23.05
CA THR A 465 9.99 -27.30 -22.51
C THR A 465 9.98 -27.32 -20.99
N PHE A 466 8.86 -27.65 -20.36
CA PHE A 466 8.79 -28.05 -18.95
C PHE A 466 9.81 -29.15 -18.60
N ILE A 467 9.88 -30.22 -19.40
CA ILE A 467 10.82 -31.35 -19.20
C ILE A 467 12.27 -30.95 -19.53
N LYS A 468 12.45 -30.12 -20.56
CA LYS A 468 13.76 -29.74 -21.11
C LYS A 468 14.47 -28.69 -20.24
N TYR A 469 13.73 -27.69 -19.75
CA TYR A 469 14.17 -26.72 -18.74
C TYR A 469 14.67 -27.43 -17.48
N HIS A 470 13.85 -28.35 -16.96
CA HIS A 470 14.13 -29.17 -15.79
C HIS A 470 15.43 -29.99 -15.92
N ASN A 471 15.73 -30.56 -17.10
CA ASN A 471 17.01 -31.24 -17.35
C ASN A 471 18.19 -30.28 -17.60
N ASN A 472 17.97 -29.16 -18.30
CA ASN A 472 19.02 -28.19 -18.60
C ASN A 472 19.49 -27.40 -17.37
N VAL A 473 18.62 -27.10 -16.41
CA VAL A 473 19.04 -26.41 -15.16
C VAL A 473 19.91 -27.35 -14.32
N LEU A 474 19.59 -28.65 -14.25
CA LEU A 474 20.43 -29.67 -13.59
C LEU A 474 21.82 -29.82 -14.23
N ALA A 475 21.95 -29.57 -15.54
CA ALA A 475 23.21 -29.65 -16.27
C ALA A 475 24.01 -28.34 -16.22
N THR A 476 23.38 -27.19 -16.45
CA THR A 476 24.05 -25.88 -16.56
C THR A 476 24.58 -25.38 -15.21
N ALA A 477 23.93 -25.77 -14.10
CA ALA A 477 24.42 -25.52 -12.74
C ALA A 477 25.79 -26.17 -12.44
N ARG A 478 26.30 -27.06 -13.30
CA ARG A 478 27.59 -27.76 -13.12
C ARG A 478 28.75 -27.18 -13.94
N THR A 479 28.53 -26.20 -14.83
CA THR A 479 29.53 -25.83 -15.86
C THR A 479 29.72 -24.34 -16.15
N ARG A 480 28.93 -23.43 -15.54
CA ARG A 480 29.06 -21.97 -15.77
C ARG A 480 29.51 -21.14 -14.57
N TYR A 481 29.72 -21.74 -13.41
CA TYR A 481 30.09 -21.04 -12.18
C TYR A 481 31.37 -21.63 -11.59
N ASP A 482 32.51 -21.16 -12.08
CA ASP A 482 33.85 -21.51 -11.56
C ASP A 482 34.33 -20.48 -10.52
N ASP A 483 33.39 -20.04 -9.67
CA ASP A 483 33.60 -19.04 -8.63
C ASP A 483 33.19 -19.61 -7.27
N TYR A 484 33.98 -19.29 -6.23
CA TYR A 484 34.22 -20.07 -5.00
C TYR A 484 32.99 -20.38 -4.11
N ILE A 485 31.81 -19.88 -4.44
CA ILE A 485 30.59 -19.94 -3.61
C ILE A 485 29.72 -21.17 -3.88
N LEU A 486 29.70 -21.71 -5.11
CA LEU A 486 28.72 -22.72 -5.53
C LEU A 486 29.08 -24.18 -5.22
N SER A 487 30.26 -24.45 -4.65
CA SER A 487 30.72 -25.79 -4.27
C SER A 487 30.02 -26.39 -3.03
N TYR A 488 29.24 -25.60 -2.29
CA TYR A 488 28.72 -25.96 -0.96
C TYR A 488 27.31 -26.58 -0.92
N PHE A 489 26.57 -26.63 -2.03
CA PHE A 489 25.14 -27.01 -2.01
C PHE A 489 24.79 -28.19 -2.94
N SER A 490 24.06 -29.17 -2.41
CA SER A 490 23.63 -30.36 -3.15
C SER A 490 22.23 -30.19 -3.76
N ILE A 491 22.08 -30.63 -5.02
CA ILE A 491 20.86 -30.50 -5.83
C ILE A 491 19.83 -31.60 -5.46
N PRO A 492 18.52 -31.29 -5.39
CA PRO A 492 17.47 -32.30 -5.17
C PRO A 492 17.48 -33.43 -6.21
N LYS A 493 17.22 -34.67 -5.76
CA LYS A 493 17.06 -35.84 -6.65
C LYS A 493 15.58 -36.11 -6.96
N PRO A 494 15.23 -36.54 -8.19
CA PRO A 494 13.87 -36.97 -8.52
C PRO A 494 13.46 -38.24 -7.76
N SER A 495 12.14 -38.45 -7.60
CA SER A 495 11.62 -39.71 -7.06
C SER A 495 11.89 -40.86 -8.06
N SER A 496 11.91 -42.11 -7.60
CA SER A 496 12.04 -43.27 -8.49
C SER A 496 10.89 -43.32 -9.51
N ASP A 497 9.66 -43.07 -9.07
CA ASP A 497 8.47 -43.08 -9.93
C ASP A 497 8.47 -41.95 -10.95
N PHE A 498 8.97 -40.77 -10.59
CA PHE A 498 9.15 -39.65 -11.51
C PHE A 498 10.26 -39.93 -12.53
N SER A 499 11.40 -40.46 -12.06
CA SER A 499 12.55 -40.83 -12.91
C SER A 499 12.15 -41.88 -13.95
N ASN A 500 11.49 -42.96 -13.51
CA ASN A 500 11.04 -44.04 -14.38
C ASN A 500 9.98 -43.56 -15.39
N SER A 501 9.09 -42.65 -15.00
CA SER A 501 8.07 -42.09 -15.91
C SER A 501 8.66 -41.10 -16.90
N LEU A 502 9.65 -40.31 -16.47
CA LEU A 502 10.44 -39.40 -17.30
C LEU A 502 11.24 -40.16 -18.36
N GLU A 503 12.00 -41.19 -17.95
CA GLU A 503 12.80 -42.04 -18.84
C GLU A 503 11.90 -42.76 -19.87
N TYR A 504 10.78 -43.34 -19.44
CA TYR A 504 9.80 -43.95 -20.33
C TYR A 504 9.29 -42.99 -21.40
N LEU A 505 8.91 -41.75 -21.04
CA LEU A 505 8.39 -40.75 -21.97
C LEU A 505 9.46 -40.05 -22.82
N GLN A 506 10.73 -40.13 -22.41
CA GLN A 506 11.87 -39.70 -23.23
C GLN A 506 12.17 -40.69 -24.35
N VAL A 507 12.05 -42.00 -24.09
CA VAL A 507 12.32 -43.07 -25.07
C VAL A 507 11.09 -43.43 -25.91
N HIS A 508 9.87 -43.24 -25.39
CA HIS A 508 8.62 -43.58 -26.06
C HIS A 508 7.78 -42.33 -26.36
N TYR A 509 7.85 -41.89 -27.62
CA TYR A 509 6.97 -40.86 -28.17
C TYR A 509 5.50 -41.30 -28.17
N LEU A 510 4.57 -40.33 -28.25
CA LEU A 510 3.16 -40.60 -28.56
C LEU A 510 3.12 -41.40 -29.88
N PRO A 511 2.65 -42.66 -29.88
CA PRO A 511 2.69 -43.48 -31.07
C PRO A 511 1.74 -42.91 -32.13
N LYS A 512 2.09 -43.09 -33.41
CA LYS A 512 1.25 -42.68 -34.54
C LYS A 512 0.35 -43.84 -34.96
N GLU A 513 -0.94 -43.57 -35.14
CA GLU A 513 -1.88 -44.61 -35.55
C GLU A 513 -1.51 -45.11 -36.96
N PRO A 514 -1.34 -46.43 -37.17
CA PRO A 514 -1.01 -46.95 -38.49
C PRO A 514 -2.15 -46.66 -39.46
N GLN A 515 -1.81 -46.28 -40.68
CA GLN A 515 -2.80 -46.08 -41.73
C GLN A 515 -3.43 -47.42 -42.14
N LYS A 516 -4.75 -47.47 -42.15
CA LYS A 516 -5.51 -48.65 -42.58
C LYS A 516 -5.35 -48.85 -44.10
N PRO A 517 -4.99 -50.05 -44.58
CA PRO A 517 -4.89 -50.33 -46.01
C PRO A 517 -6.20 -50.03 -46.75
N LEU A 518 -6.12 -49.12 -47.72
CA LEU A 518 -7.21 -48.79 -48.63
C LEU A 518 -7.22 -49.79 -49.80
N PHE A 519 -7.89 -50.92 -49.60
CA PHE A 519 -8.21 -51.82 -50.70
C PHE A 519 -9.42 -51.31 -51.48
N ALA A 520 -9.32 -51.25 -52.81
CA ALA A 520 -10.44 -50.94 -53.67
C ALA A 520 -11.53 -52.02 -53.53
N ALA A 521 -12.74 -51.62 -53.14
CA ALA A 521 -13.85 -52.54 -52.96
C ALA A 521 -14.44 -52.97 -54.31
N ASN A 522 -13.81 -53.96 -54.97
CA ASN A 522 -14.42 -54.89 -55.95
C ASN A 522 -13.41 -55.91 -56.55
N ILE A 523 -12.90 -56.84 -55.74
CA ILE A 523 -12.42 -58.16 -56.22
C ILE A 523 -12.94 -59.23 -55.25
N GLN A 524 -13.46 -60.34 -55.78
CA GLN A 524 -13.80 -61.52 -54.97
C GLN A 524 -12.52 -62.29 -54.61
N GLY A 525 -12.30 -62.49 -53.31
CA GLY A 525 -11.08 -63.06 -52.78
C GLY A 525 -9.96 -62.02 -52.70
N PHE A 526 -9.63 -61.61 -51.48
CA PHE A 526 -8.37 -60.90 -51.23
C PHE A 526 -7.20 -61.78 -51.70
N SER A 527 -6.22 -61.21 -52.39
CA SER A 527 -4.98 -61.94 -52.66
C SER A 527 -4.27 -62.30 -51.34
N SER A 528 -3.41 -63.31 -51.36
CA SER A 528 -2.56 -63.66 -50.20
C SER A 528 -1.79 -62.44 -49.68
N THR A 529 -1.29 -61.59 -50.58
CA THR A 529 -0.64 -60.30 -50.26
C THR A 529 -1.58 -59.26 -49.64
N GLN A 530 -2.86 -59.20 -50.02
CA GLN A 530 -3.84 -58.29 -49.41
C GLN A 530 -4.27 -58.78 -48.02
N LEU A 531 -4.42 -60.10 -47.82
CA LEU A 531 -4.65 -60.68 -46.50
C LEU A 531 -3.46 -60.41 -45.57
N GLN A 532 -2.23 -60.67 -46.04
CA GLN A 532 -1.01 -60.33 -45.28
C GLN A 532 -0.96 -58.84 -44.93
N ALA A 533 -1.23 -57.93 -45.86
CA ALA A 533 -1.24 -56.49 -45.57
C ALA A 533 -2.35 -56.08 -44.55
N LEU A 534 -3.50 -56.77 -44.54
CA LEU A 534 -4.55 -56.54 -43.54
C LEU A 534 -4.22 -57.14 -42.17
N GLU A 535 -3.56 -58.30 -42.12
CA GLU A 535 -3.09 -58.92 -40.89
C GLU A 535 -1.89 -58.15 -40.30
N GLU A 536 -0.93 -57.74 -41.11
CA GLU A 536 0.11 -56.79 -40.72
C GLU A 536 -0.50 -55.50 -40.16
N TYR A 537 -1.53 -54.94 -40.79
CA TYR A 537 -2.22 -53.77 -40.25
C TYR A 537 -2.85 -54.06 -38.88
N LYS A 538 -3.55 -55.19 -38.71
CA LYS A 538 -4.12 -55.58 -37.40
C LYS A 538 -3.04 -55.73 -36.32
N ILE A 539 -1.90 -56.35 -36.66
CA ILE A 539 -0.76 -56.53 -35.76
C ILE A 539 -0.14 -55.15 -35.40
N LYS A 540 0.09 -54.30 -36.39
CA LYS A 540 0.60 -52.92 -36.21
C LYS A 540 -0.37 -52.05 -35.39
N LYS A 541 -1.68 -52.21 -35.58
CA LYS A 541 -2.74 -51.49 -34.86
C LYS A 541 -2.87 -51.97 -33.41
N ALA A 542 -2.87 -53.27 -33.16
CA ALA A 542 -2.84 -53.81 -31.80
C ALA A 542 -1.59 -53.35 -31.03
N LYS A 543 -0.41 -53.39 -31.67
CA LYS A 543 0.84 -52.86 -31.10
C LYS A 543 0.74 -51.36 -30.78
N TYR A 544 0.16 -50.56 -31.68
CA TYR A 544 -0.12 -49.15 -31.45
C TYR A 544 -1.07 -48.92 -30.25
N ASP A 545 -2.14 -49.72 -30.11
CA ASP A 545 -3.12 -49.52 -29.04
C ASP A 545 -2.52 -49.85 -27.66
N ASP A 546 -1.65 -50.86 -27.56
CA ASP A 546 -0.89 -51.15 -26.32
C ASP A 546 0.21 -50.12 -26.05
N GLU A 547 0.95 -49.66 -27.07
CA GLU A 547 1.92 -48.56 -26.95
C GLU A 547 1.24 -47.27 -26.47
N LEU A 548 0.05 -46.95 -27.00
CA LEU A 548 -0.74 -45.78 -26.61
C LEU A 548 -1.24 -45.90 -25.17
N LYS A 549 -1.60 -47.12 -24.74
CA LYS A 549 -2.05 -47.42 -23.38
C LYS A 549 -0.90 -47.27 -22.36
N GLY A 550 0.30 -47.75 -22.72
CA GLY A 550 1.53 -47.51 -21.96
C GLY A 550 1.87 -46.01 -21.88
N TYR A 551 1.91 -45.33 -23.02
CA TYR A 551 2.16 -43.89 -23.10
C TYR A 551 1.17 -43.08 -22.24
N LYS A 552 -0.13 -43.37 -22.30
CA LYS A 552 -1.15 -42.70 -21.47
C LYS A 552 -0.97 -42.95 -19.98
N PHE A 553 -0.64 -44.19 -19.58
CA PHE A 553 -0.40 -44.52 -18.16
C PHE A 553 0.80 -43.75 -17.61
N TYR A 554 1.95 -43.79 -18.29
CA TYR A 554 3.14 -43.06 -17.87
C TYR A 554 2.99 -41.54 -18.01
N LYS A 555 2.21 -41.02 -18.98
CA LYS A 555 1.86 -39.60 -19.07
C LYS A 555 1.12 -39.13 -17.81
N VAL A 556 0.06 -39.82 -17.40
CA VAL A 556 -0.71 -39.44 -16.19
C VAL A 556 0.14 -39.56 -14.91
N LYS A 557 0.99 -40.59 -14.81
CA LYS A 557 1.90 -40.75 -13.69
C LYS A 557 2.98 -39.66 -13.65
N TYR A 558 3.53 -39.31 -14.81
CA TYR A 558 4.45 -38.20 -14.99
C TYR A 558 3.78 -36.88 -14.60
N GLU A 559 2.62 -36.52 -15.16
CA GLU A 559 1.93 -35.25 -14.87
C GLU A 559 1.63 -35.03 -13.38
N ARG A 560 1.36 -36.11 -12.63
CA ARG A 560 1.21 -36.08 -11.17
C ARG A 560 2.53 -35.81 -10.44
N GLU A 561 3.58 -36.61 -10.70
CA GLU A 561 4.88 -36.43 -10.04
C GLU A 561 5.59 -35.12 -10.48
N ARG A 562 5.30 -34.66 -11.70
CA ARG A 562 5.75 -33.40 -12.33
C ARG A 562 5.40 -32.19 -11.46
N GLN A 563 4.18 -32.13 -10.93
CA GLN A 563 3.75 -31.09 -10.00
C GLN A 563 4.57 -31.13 -8.70
N VAL A 564 4.76 -32.33 -8.13
CA VAL A 564 5.45 -32.55 -6.84
C VAL A 564 6.95 -32.22 -6.91
N PHE A 565 7.62 -32.46 -8.06
CA PHE A 565 9.02 -32.06 -8.21
C PHE A 565 9.17 -30.56 -8.48
N ASN A 566 8.36 -29.97 -9.38
CA ASN A 566 8.56 -28.57 -9.74
C ASN A 566 8.40 -27.61 -8.56
N GLN A 567 7.54 -27.93 -7.60
CA GLN A 567 7.44 -27.20 -6.33
C GLN A 567 8.80 -27.18 -5.58
N LYS A 568 9.40 -28.36 -5.36
CA LYS A 568 10.74 -28.52 -4.73
C LYS A 568 11.89 -27.93 -5.54
N PHE A 569 11.73 -27.81 -6.86
CA PHE A 569 12.73 -27.21 -7.72
C PHE A 569 12.61 -25.69 -7.75
N LYS A 570 11.40 -25.14 -7.65
CA LYS A 570 11.16 -23.70 -7.44
C LYS A 570 11.77 -23.27 -6.12
N GLU A 571 11.49 -23.96 -5.01
CA GLU A 571 12.13 -23.77 -3.69
C GLU A 571 13.68 -23.78 -3.74
N HIS A 572 14.29 -24.60 -4.59
CA HIS A 572 15.74 -24.64 -4.79
C HIS A 572 16.24 -23.47 -5.66
N PHE A 573 15.50 -23.13 -6.72
CA PHE A 573 15.90 -22.07 -7.64
C PHE A 573 15.65 -20.68 -7.09
N SER A 574 14.61 -20.53 -6.26
CA SER A 574 14.34 -19.42 -5.34
C SER A 574 15.41 -19.27 -4.26
N ARG A 575 16.60 -19.86 -4.36
CA ARG A 575 17.76 -19.58 -3.50
C ARG A 575 18.97 -19.08 -4.29
N ILE A 576 18.71 -18.41 -5.44
CA ILE A 576 19.74 -17.75 -6.25
C ILE A 576 19.41 -16.36 -6.92
N ILE A 577 18.43 -15.47 -6.63
CA ILE A 577 17.35 -15.31 -5.61
C ILE A 577 17.67 -13.92 -4.64
N PHE A 578 18.08 -13.49 -3.29
CA PHE A 578 19.06 -13.76 -1.97
C PHE A 578 20.69 -13.92 -1.62
N TYR A 579 21.75 -13.77 -2.46
CA TYR A 579 23.21 -13.54 -2.31
C TYR A 579 23.93 -12.68 -3.45
N GLN A 580 23.41 -12.52 -4.71
CA GLN A 580 24.01 -11.88 -5.92
C GLN A 580 23.61 -10.41 -6.15
N ASN A 581 22.31 -10.12 -6.24
CA ASN A 581 21.81 -8.74 -6.44
C ASN A 581 22.21 -7.79 -5.28
N ARG A 582 22.66 -8.29 -4.11
CA ARG A 582 23.36 -7.52 -3.03
C ARG A 582 24.70 -6.88 -3.46
N LEU A 583 25.16 -7.10 -4.70
CA LEU A 583 26.32 -6.40 -5.28
C LEU A 583 25.94 -5.19 -6.16
N TYR A 584 24.71 -5.14 -6.71
CA TYR A 584 24.23 -4.00 -7.51
C TYR A 584 23.13 -3.17 -6.81
N SER A 585 22.38 -3.74 -5.86
CA SER A 585 21.41 -3.02 -5.02
C SER A 585 22.04 -2.12 -3.92
N HIS A 586 23.35 -1.89 -3.98
CA HIS A 586 24.11 -1.12 -2.99
C HIS A 586 24.75 0.14 -3.61
N LYS A 587 23.92 1.10 -4.04
CA LYS A 587 24.12 2.57 -3.86
C LYS A 587 23.05 3.44 -4.56
N LYS A 588 22.17 4.03 -3.74
CA LYS A 588 21.57 5.37 -3.95
C LYS A 588 20.97 5.91 -2.66
N THR A 589 20.27 5.04 -1.94
CA THR A 589 19.80 5.26 -0.56
C THR A 589 20.97 5.49 0.40
N GLN A 590 21.97 4.61 0.34
CA GLN A 590 23.24 4.79 1.07
C GLN A 590 23.94 6.09 0.65
N GLU A 591 23.81 6.52 -0.61
CA GLU A 591 24.44 7.76 -1.08
C GLU A 591 23.80 9.00 -0.46
N LYS A 592 22.47 9.14 -0.45
CA LYS A 592 21.79 10.29 0.21
C LYS A 592 22.12 10.35 1.70
N ILE A 593 22.25 9.20 2.38
CA ILE A 593 22.57 9.15 3.82
C ILE A 593 24.05 9.44 4.09
N ILE A 594 24.97 8.87 3.32
CA ILE A 594 26.42 9.18 3.41
C ILE A 594 26.66 10.65 3.06
N VAL A 595 25.99 11.20 2.04
CA VAL A 595 25.98 12.63 1.72
C VAL A 595 25.52 13.47 2.91
N ASN A 596 24.38 13.15 3.54
CA ASN A 596 23.92 13.89 4.73
C ASN A 596 24.89 13.77 5.93
N ALA A 597 25.47 12.60 6.16
CA ALA A 597 26.46 12.38 7.22
C ALA A 597 27.78 13.13 6.96
N ILE A 598 28.16 13.30 5.69
CA ILE A 598 29.30 14.09 5.22
C ILE A 598 28.99 15.59 5.36
N ILE A 599 27.79 16.05 4.98
CA ILE A 599 27.35 17.45 5.10
C ILE A 599 27.46 17.94 6.55
N GLN A 600 26.97 17.19 7.53
CA GLN A 600 27.07 17.63 8.94
C GLN A 600 28.51 17.68 9.45
N GLN A 601 29.44 16.96 8.81
CA GLN A 601 30.88 17.01 9.10
C GLN A 601 31.62 18.22 8.47
N ILE A 602 30.97 19.02 7.62
CA ILE A 602 31.57 20.10 6.82
C ILE A 602 30.92 21.45 7.15
N ASN A 603 31.72 22.49 7.42
CA ASN A 603 31.24 23.83 7.79
C ASN A 603 31.00 24.73 6.57
N GLN A 604 29.76 24.86 6.07
CA GLN A 604 29.41 26.01 5.20
C GLN A 604 27.89 26.25 5.04
N LYS A 605 27.53 27.50 4.71
CA LYS A 605 26.14 27.97 4.55
C LYS A 605 25.70 28.12 3.09
N ASP A 606 26.60 27.88 2.13
CA ASP A 606 26.54 28.48 0.80
C ASP A 606 26.15 27.50 -0.33
N ILE A 607 25.82 26.25 -0.01
CA ILE A 607 25.42 25.22 -0.99
C ILE A 607 23.89 25.05 -0.96
N ALA A 608 23.21 25.67 -1.93
CA ALA A 608 21.74 25.72 -1.99
C ALA A 608 21.06 24.41 -2.46
N TYR A 609 21.80 23.52 -3.13
CA TYR A 609 21.30 22.22 -3.62
C TYR A 609 22.38 21.15 -3.46
N PHE A 610 22.02 20.01 -2.85
CA PHE A 610 22.95 18.91 -2.56
C PHE A 610 22.63 17.64 -3.36
N ASN A 611 23.67 17.03 -3.92
CA ASN A 611 23.65 15.69 -4.49
C ASN A 611 25.03 15.02 -4.28
N LEU A 612 25.21 13.78 -4.75
CA LEU A 612 26.49 13.06 -4.61
C LEU A 612 27.65 13.80 -5.31
N TYR A 613 27.39 14.45 -6.44
CA TYR A 613 28.41 15.16 -7.21
C TYR A 613 28.96 16.36 -6.43
N SER A 614 28.11 17.19 -5.81
CA SER A 614 28.55 18.33 -5.00
C SER A 614 29.39 17.92 -3.77
N VAL A 615 29.16 16.73 -3.21
CA VAL A 615 30.04 16.15 -2.18
C VAL A 615 31.38 15.71 -2.76
N ILE A 616 31.40 15.01 -3.89
CA ILE A 616 32.65 14.60 -4.57
C ILE A 616 33.47 15.84 -4.98
N GLU A 617 32.80 16.92 -5.40
CA GLU A 617 33.41 18.19 -5.78
C GLU A 617 34.02 18.90 -4.56
N PHE A 618 33.27 19.07 -3.45
CA PHE A 618 33.85 19.59 -2.20
C PHE A 618 35.07 18.78 -1.75
N LEU A 619 34.98 17.45 -1.77
CA LEU A 619 36.07 16.57 -1.35
C LEU A 619 37.30 16.78 -2.24
N LYS A 620 37.11 16.90 -3.56
CA LYS A 620 38.17 17.13 -4.54
C LYS A 620 38.82 18.51 -4.39
N GLU A 621 38.04 19.58 -4.24
CA GLU A 621 38.52 20.96 -4.10
C GLU A 621 39.35 21.15 -2.83
N ASN A 622 38.87 20.61 -1.70
CA ASN A 622 39.47 20.80 -0.39
C ASN A 622 40.54 19.73 -0.06
N LYS A 623 40.85 18.84 -1.00
CA LYS A 623 41.71 17.65 -0.83
C LYS A 623 41.29 16.75 0.35
N ALA A 624 39.99 16.52 0.49
CA ALA A 624 39.44 15.57 1.44
C ALA A 624 39.23 14.20 0.81
N TYR A 625 39.11 13.18 1.65
CA TYR A 625 38.62 11.87 1.29
C TYR A 625 37.66 11.33 2.35
N TYR A 626 36.69 10.55 1.89
CA TYR A 626 35.81 9.77 2.76
C TYR A 626 36.53 8.48 3.21
N LYS A 627 36.38 8.12 4.49
CA LYS A 627 36.86 6.86 5.06
C LYS A 627 35.72 6.11 5.75
N TYR A 628 35.63 4.79 5.52
CA TYR A 628 34.85 3.90 6.36
C TYR A 628 35.63 3.58 7.63
N ILE A 629 35.00 3.77 8.80
CA ILE A 629 35.66 3.58 10.10
C ILE A 629 35.64 2.09 10.46
N VAL A 630 36.81 1.51 10.73
CA VAL A 630 36.89 0.13 11.26
C VAL A 630 36.53 0.15 12.75
N LEU A 631 35.79 -0.84 13.25
CA LEU A 631 35.27 -0.86 14.63
C LEU A 631 36.33 -0.55 15.70
N ASN A 632 37.55 -1.08 15.54
CA ASN A 632 38.67 -0.86 16.45
C ASN A 632 39.01 0.63 16.60
N GLU A 633 38.94 1.42 15.53
CA GLU A 633 39.25 2.87 15.57
C GLU A 633 38.31 3.68 16.46
N ILE A 634 37.14 3.12 16.80
CA ILE A 634 36.18 3.68 17.76
C ILE A 634 36.39 3.09 19.15
N GLN A 635 36.79 1.82 19.28
CA GLN A 635 37.11 1.21 20.57
C GLN A 635 38.37 1.84 21.19
N ASP A 636 39.36 2.16 20.35
CA ASP A 636 40.66 2.75 20.72
C ASP A 636 40.59 4.25 21.06
N LEU A 637 39.39 4.88 20.98
CA LEU A 637 39.21 6.29 21.39
C LEU A 637 39.31 6.45 22.92
N ILE A 638 40.07 7.45 23.35
CA ILE A 638 40.19 7.89 24.75
C ILE A 638 39.88 9.39 24.85
N LEU A 639 39.39 9.88 25.99
CA LEU A 639 38.96 11.29 26.13
C LEU A 639 40.05 12.32 25.78
N ASN A 640 41.33 11.99 25.98
CA ASN A 640 42.47 12.84 25.59
C ASN A 640 42.56 13.10 24.07
N ASP A 641 41.91 12.29 23.24
CA ASP A 641 41.83 12.52 21.80
C ASP A 641 40.79 13.56 21.39
N LEU A 642 39.85 13.94 22.27
CA LEU A 642 38.59 14.61 21.91
C LEU A 642 38.78 15.85 21.03
N ASP A 643 39.68 16.76 21.42
CA ASP A 643 39.92 18.01 20.68
C ASP A 643 40.58 17.79 19.30
N ASN A 644 41.29 16.67 19.11
CA ASN A 644 41.99 16.34 17.86
C ASN A 644 41.20 15.36 16.96
N LYS A 645 40.34 14.52 17.54
CA LYS A 645 39.53 13.49 16.86
C LYS A 645 38.02 13.75 16.96
N LEU A 646 37.59 15.00 17.15
CA LEU A 646 36.17 15.36 17.39
C LEU A 646 35.20 14.76 16.35
N GLY A 647 35.60 14.63 15.07
CA GLY A 647 34.81 13.94 14.06
C GLY A 647 34.60 12.44 14.31
N TYR A 648 35.56 11.75 14.95
CA TYR A 648 35.39 10.35 15.38
C TYR A 648 34.46 10.26 16.60
N PHE A 649 34.55 11.19 17.55
CA PHE A 649 33.60 11.28 18.68
C PHE A 649 32.18 11.59 18.23
N TYR A 650 32.03 12.42 17.20
CA TYR A 650 30.75 12.63 16.52
C TYR A 650 30.24 11.35 15.87
N CYS A 651 31.05 10.67 15.05
CA CYS A 651 30.68 9.40 14.40
C CYS A 651 30.29 8.31 15.42
N LEU A 652 30.99 8.25 16.56
CA LEU A 652 30.64 7.43 17.72
C LEU A 652 29.25 7.81 18.28
N TYR A 653 29.02 9.08 18.60
CA TYR A 653 27.76 9.56 19.16
C TYR A 653 26.55 9.32 18.23
N VAL A 654 26.65 9.64 16.94
CA VAL A 654 25.56 9.41 15.97
C VAL A 654 25.52 7.96 15.43
N CYS A 655 26.45 7.10 15.84
CA CYS A 655 26.57 5.70 15.42
C CYS A 655 26.65 5.50 13.89
N ILE A 656 27.57 6.24 13.27
CA ILE A 656 27.85 6.25 11.83
C ILE A 656 29.30 5.81 11.56
N ASN A 657 29.51 4.98 10.52
CA ASN A 657 30.79 4.32 10.25
C ASN A 657 31.59 5.07 9.16
N SER A 658 31.46 6.39 9.12
CA SER A 658 31.57 7.17 7.88
C SER A 658 32.13 8.56 8.21
N ILE A 659 33.41 8.80 7.91
CA ILE A 659 34.12 10.02 8.34
C ILE A 659 34.82 10.74 7.18
N VAL A 660 34.85 12.07 7.23
CA VAL A 660 35.54 12.95 6.28
C VAL A 660 36.90 13.38 6.84
N LEU A 661 37.97 13.03 6.13
CA LEU A 661 39.35 13.38 6.48
C LEU A 661 39.97 14.27 5.41
N ARG A 662 40.84 15.20 5.83
CA ARG A 662 41.73 15.99 4.96
C ARG A 662 42.93 15.15 4.49
N GLU A 663 43.70 15.67 3.53
CA GLU A 663 45.02 15.17 3.12
C GLU A 663 45.99 15.00 4.31
N ASP A 664 45.89 15.86 5.34
CA ASP A 664 46.64 15.77 6.61
C ASP A 664 46.10 14.74 7.62
N LYS A 665 45.06 13.97 7.23
CA LYS A 665 44.31 12.98 8.02
C LYS A 665 43.46 13.53 9.18
N ASN A 666 43.36 14.85 9.35
CA ASN A 666 42.49 15.46 10.36
C ASN A 666 41.03 15.62 9.85
N THR A 667 40.08 15.77 10.77
CA THR A 667 38.64 15.86 10.44
C THR A 667 38.19 17.29 10.12
N TYR A 668 37.24 17.47 9.19
CA TYR A 668 36.58 18.77 8.96
C TYR A 668 35.62 19.18 10.08
N PHE A 669 35.18 18.20 10.88
CA PHE A 669 34.27 18.43 11.99
C PHE A 669 35.05 18.95 13.21
N THR A 670 35.25 20.26 13.24
CA THR A 670 35.88 21.01 14.33
C THR A 670 34.83 21.55 15.31
N GLN A 671 35.27 22.09 16.46
CA GLN A 671 34.37 22.77 17.40
C GLN A 671 33.55 23.89 16.74
N ALA A 672 34.17 24.69 15.86
CA ALA A 672 33.50 25.74 15.11
C ALA A 672 32.49 25.16 14.09
N THR A 673 32.87 24.08 13.39
CA THR A 673 31.98 23.34 12.47
C THR A 673 30.73 22.84 13.21
N ALA A 674 30.91 22.19 14.36
CA ALA A 674 29.83 21.63 15.15
C ALA A 674 28.87 22.72 15.67
N ILE A 675 29.39 23.80 16.24
CA ILE A 675 28.58 24.93 16.74
C ILE A 675 27.80 25.59 15.59
N ASN A 676 28.41 25.78 14.42
CA ASN A 676 27.75 26.39 13.25
C ASN A 676 26.68 25.48 12.62
N ASN A 677 26.95 24.18 12.51
CA ASN A 677 26.09 23.23 11.80
C ASN A 677 24.96 22.68 12.67
N LEU A 678 25.24 22.40 13.95
CA LEU A 678 24.30 21.75 14.87
C LEU A 678 23.64 22.75 15.82
N GLY A 679 24.30 23.87 16.11
CA GLY A 679 23.85 24.87 17.08
C GLY A 679 24.16 24.50 18.54
N TYR A 680 24.08 25.51 19.42
CA TYR A 680 24.34 25.38 20.86
C TYR A 680 23.30 24.53 21.61
N SER A 681 22.09 24.40 21.08
CA SER A 681 20.99 23.60 21.66
C SER A 681 21.08 22.10 21.34
N ASN A 682 22.00 21.67 20.48
CA ASN A 682 22.15 20.27 20.10
C ASN A 682 22.85 19.46 21.20
N ASP A 683 22.30 18.30 21.52
CA ASP A 683 22.81 17.39 22.56
C ASP A 683 24.29 17.02 22.37
N PHE A 684 24.79 16.86 21.13
CA PHE A 684 26.22 16.64 20.88
C PHE A 684 27.06 17.88 21.24
N THR A 685 26.62 19.07 20.82
CA THR A 685 27.30 20.33 21.13
C THR A 685 27.32 20.60 22.63
N LYS A 686 26.23 20.32 23.35
CA LYS A 686 26.23 20.29 24.82
C LYS A 686 27.32 19.36 25.33
N ILE A 687 27.19 18.06 25.07
CA ILE A 687 27.98 17.00 25.73
C ILE A 687 29.49 17.05 25.38
N PHE A 688 29.83 17.16 24.10
CA PHE A 688 31.22 16.96 23.63
C PHE A 688 31.99 18.27 23.40
N ILE A 689 31.35 19.43 23.58
CA ILE A 689 31.97 20.74 23.36
C ILE A 689 31.79 21.67 24.55
N LEU A 690 30.54 21.90 25.00
CA LEU A 690 30.25 22.87 26.05
C LEU A 690 30.51 22.28 27.46
N ASP A 691 30.10 21.05 27.68
CA ASP A 691 30.24 20.32 28.96
C ASP A 691 31.40 19.32 28.97
N LYS A 692 32.35 19.40 28.00
CA LYS A 692 33.37 18.36 27.75
C LYS A 692 34.23 17.98 28.97
N GLU A 693 34.38 18.89 29.93
CA GLU A 693 35.09 18.67 31.21
C GLU A 693 34.38 17.66 32.15
N ASN A 694 33.11 17.34 31.88
CA ASN A 694 32.28 16.41 32.66
C ASN A 694 32.17 15.02 31.98
N LEU A 695 32.82 14.83 30.81
CA LEU A 695 32.96 13.53 30.18
C LEU A 695 33.83 12.60 31.03
N ASN A 696 33.45 11.33 31.05
CA ASN A 696 34.08 10.27 31.82
C ASN A 696 34.11 8.98 31.00
N ASP A 697 35.06 8.09 31.30
CA ASP A 697 35.26 6.87 30.51
C ASP A 697 34.05 5.92 30.57
N THR A 698 33.26 5.93 31.67
CA THR A 698 32.02 5.15 31.78
C THR A 698 30.99 5.55 30.72
N TYR A 699 30.76 6.85 30.52
CA TYR A 699 29.89 7.35 29.46
C TYR A 699 30.48 7.07 28.06
N LEU A 700 31.80 7.21 27.90
CA LEU A 700 32.49 6.93 26.64
C LEU A 700 32.34 5.46 26.22
N ASP A 701 32.53 4.53 27.16
CA ASP A 701 32.42 3.09 26.89
C ASP A 701 30.96 2.66 26.72
N ALA A 702 30.00 3.23 27.46
CA ALA A 702 28.56 3.05 27.17
C ALA A 702 28.23 3.46 25.72
N ARG A 703 28.79 4.58 25.22
CA ARG A 703 28.65 4.98 23.82
C ARG A 703 29.36 4.02 22.85
N LYS A 704 30.55 3.50 23.16
CA LYS A 704 31.24 2.49 22.31
C LYS A 704 30.47 1.19 22.19
N LYS A 705 29.79 0.77 23.26
CA LYS A 705 28.92 -0.42 23.29
C LYS A 705 27.63 -0.20 22.50
N LEU A 706 27.01 0.98 22.61
CA LEU A 706 25.88 1.39 21.77
C LEU A 706 26.24 1.40 20.28
N TYR A 707 27.41 1.97 19.93
CA TYR A 707 27.96 1.97 18.58
C TYR A 707 28.16 0.56 18.04
N LYS A 708 28.80 -0.32 18.82
CA LYS A 708 28.95 -1.74 18.48
C LYS A 708 27.59 -2.40 18.23
N SER A 709 26.63 -2.21 19.13
CA SER A 709 25.30 -2.82 19.05
C SER A 709 24.50 -2.35 17.83
N ILE A 710 24.49 -1.05 17.54
CA ILE A 710 23.86 -0.49 16.34
C ILE A 710 24.54 -1.02 15.07
N ASN A 711 25.85 -1.29 15.11
CA ASN A 711 26.55 -1.88 13.98
C ASN A 711 26.30 -3.38 13.82
N THR A 712 26.22 -4.16 14.90
CA THR A 712 25.76 -5.55 14.83
C THR A 712 24.35 -5.64 14.22
N LEU A 713 23.42 -4.77 14.64
CA LEU A 713 22.08 -4.67 14.04
C LEU A 713 22.13 -4.28 12.55
N LYS A 714 23.01 -3.35 12.15
CA LYS A 714 23.21 -2.98 10.73
C LYS A 714 23.83 -4.12 9.92
N GLU A 715 24.75 -4.89 10.49
CA GLU A 715 25.41 -6.03 9.86
C GLU A 715 24.45 -7.20 9.69
N GLU A 716 23.77 -7.64 10.75
CA GLU A 716 22.70 -8.64 10.71
C GLU A 716 21.60 -8.26 9.70
N ARG A 717 21.21 -6.97 9.64
CA ARG A 717 20.23 -6.50 8.66
C ARG A 717 20.76 -6.49 7.25
N ASN A 718 22.00 -6.05 7.02
CA ASN A 718 22.57 -6.11 5.68
C ASN A 718 22.84 -7.56 5.25
N GLU A 719 23.07 -8.49 6.17
CA GLU A 719 23.02 -9.93 5.93
C GLU A 719 21.62 -10.41 5.60
N LYS A 720 20.57 -10.04 6.36
CA LYS A 720 19.19 -10.39 5.98
C LYS A 720 18.76 -9.76 4.63
N ILE A 721 19.26 -8.58 4.26
CA ILE A 721 19.02 -7.94 2.95
C ILE A 721 19.85 -8.63 1.84
N LYS A 722 21.06 -9.11 2.14
CA LYS A 722 21.71 -10.08 1.24
C LYS A 722 20.81 -11.26 1.05
N ASN A 723 20.33 -11.80 2.17
CA ASN A 723 19.32 -12.85 2.27
C ASN A 723 17.91 -12.35 1.81
N ILE A 724 17.85 -11.31 0.96
CA ILE A 724 16.78 -11.07 -0.03
C ILE A 724 17.30 -10.87 -1.50
N GLN A 725 18.57 -10.61 -1.87
CA GLN A 725 19.10 -10.65 -3.30
C GLN A 725 20.30 -11.65 -3.69
N ALA A 726 20.20 -12.76 -4.56
CA ALA A 726 20.30 -14.38 -4.58
C ALA A 726 19.52 -15.69 -3.69
N TYR A 727 18.22 -16.07 -3.06
CA TYR A 727 16.58 -15.80 -2.83
C TYR A 727 15.42 -14.70 -3.31
N LEU A 728 15.39 -13.33 -3.47
CA LEU A 728 14.63 -12.45 -4.48
C LEU A 728 15.41 -11.68 -5.64
N ASP A 729 15.52 -12.24 -6.87
CA ASP A 729 16.28 -11.72 -8.08
C ASP A 729 16.15 -12.60 -9.36
N LYS A 730 15.39 -13.69 -9.30
CA LYS A 730 15.42 -14.86 -10.21
C LYS A 730 14.22 -15.74 -9.85
N GLU A 731 13.11 -15.11 -9.50
CA GLU A 731 12.16 -14.80 -10.56
C GLU A 731 12.53 -13.68 -11.58
N ASN A 732 13.39 -12.66 -11.33
CA ASN A 732 13.87 -11.75 -12.42
C ASN A 732 14.65 -12.53 -13.52
N SER A 733 15.71 -13.27 -13.18
CA SER A 733 16.34 -14.22 -14.12
C SER A 733 15.49 -15.47 -14.46
N LEU A 734 14.18 -15.47 -14.15
CA LEU A 734 13.18 -16.37 -14.75
C LEU A 734 12.16 -15.62 -15.63
N GLN A 735 12.04 -14.29 -15.52
CA GLN A 735 11.23 -13.44 -16.41
C GLN A 735 11.85 -13.33 -17.80
N ASP A 736 13.18 -13.45 -17.93
CA ASP A 736 13.90 -13.57 -19.22
C ASP A 736 13.60 -14.88 -20.01
N ASN A 737 12.55 -15.64 -19.64
CA ASN A 737 12.18 -16.91 -20.29
C ASN A 737 10.65 -17.11 -20.30
N PRO A 738 9.96 -17.23 -21.46
CA PRO A 738 8.53 -16.87 -21.55
C PRO A 738 7.48 -17.74 -20.84
N ASN A 739 7.85 -18.92 -20.33
CA ASN A 739 6.89 -19.96 -19.93
C ASN A 739 6.95 -20.27 -18.41
N ASN A 740 6.31 -19.45 -17.57
CA ASN A 740 6.11 -19.82 -16.15
C ASN A 740 4.91 -19.12 -15.46
N GLN A 741 3.72 -19.72 -15.55
CA GLN A 741 2.56 -19.32 -14.75
C GLN A 741 2.59 -20.03 -13.39
N SER A 742 2.75 -19.31 -12.27
CA SER A 742 2.41 -19.74 -10.89
C SER A 742 2.94 -18.78 -9.79
N PHE A 743 2.72 -17.48 -9.93
CA PHE A 743 3.00 -16.49 -8.88
C PHE A 743 1.79 -16.37 -7.93
N ASN A 744 1.63 -17.30 -6.98
CA ASN A 744 0.48 -17.28 -6.04
C ASN A 744 0.68 -18.07 -4.73
N THR A 745 1.92 -18.38 -4.33
CA THR A 745 2.21 -19.05 -3.04
C THR A 745 3.46 -18.49 -2.35
N GLU A 746 4.58 -18.36 -3.07
CA GLU A 746 5.81 -17.76 -2.52
C GLU A 746 5.66 -16.27 -2.17
N GLU A 747 4.63 -15.56 -2.67
CA GLU A 747 4.34 -14.18 -2.26
C GLU A 747 4.10 -14.06 -0.74
N ASN A 748 3.54 -15.09 -0.09
CA ASN A 748 3.41 -15.09 1.38
C ASN A 748 4.74 -15.31 2.11
N ASP A 749 5.63 -16.15 1.58
CA ASP A 749 6.95 -16.39 2.20
C ASP A 749 7.93 -15.25 1.92
N VAL A 750 7.81 -14.60 0.76
CA VAL A 750 8.46 -13.33 0.43
C VAL A 750 7.95 -12.22 1.33
N ASN A 751 6.63 -12.10 1.53
CA ASN A 751 6.09 -11.15 2.48
C ASN A 751 6.47 -11.54 3.93
N LEU A 752 6.63 -12.81 4.29
CA LEU A 752 7.17 -13.20 5.60
C LEU A 752 8.65 -12.79 5.73
N ALA A 753 9.49 -13.02 4.73
CA ALA A 753 10.92 -12.69 4.75
C ALA A 753 11.16 -11.16 4.71
N LEU A 754 10.38 -10.42 3.92
CA LEU A 754 10.33 -8.97 3.96
C LEU A 754 9.85 -8.48 5.32
N ASN A 755 8.76 -9.06 5.86
CA ASN A 755 8.34 -8.79 7.23
C ASN A 755 9.44 -9.16 8.24
N GLU A 756 10.28 -10.17 8.03
CA GLU A 756 11.42 -10.51 8.91
C GLU A 756 12.65 -9.59 8.74
N VAL A 757 12.76 -8.87 7.62
CA VAL A 757 13.74 -7.80 7.40
C VAL A 757 13.25 -6.47 8.00
N PHE A 758 11.96 -6.18 7.88
CA PHE A 758 11.30 -5.10 8.63
C PHE A 758 11.25 -5.42 10.14
N ASN A 759 11.13 -6.70 10.52
CA ASN A 759 11.25 -7.24 11.88
C ASN A 759 12.71 -7.62 12.25
N ILE A 760 13.70 -6.82 11.85
CA ILE A 760 14.87 -6.60 12.72
C ILE A 760 14.47 -5.47 13.65
N GLU A 761 13.80 -5.87 14.74
CA GLU A 761 12.44 -5.41 15.05
C GLU A 761 12.32 -3.89 15.21
N GLN A 762 12.19 -3.20 14.08
CA GLN A 762 12.18 -1.75 13.95
C GLN A 762 10.76 -1.22 14.15
N PHE A 763 10.15 -1.63 15.26
CA PHE A 763 8.75 -1.36 15.54
C PHE A 763 8.56 0.13 15.82
N TYR A 764 8.05 0.86 14.83
CA TYR A 764 7.30 2.08 15.06
C TYR A 764 5.99 1.69 15.76
N ASP A 765 5.93 1.85 17.07
CA ASP A 765 4.73 1.55 17.85
C ASP A 765 3.68 2.64 17.62
N LYS A 766 2.73 2.37 16.73
CA LYS A 766 1.61 3.27 16.37
C LYS A 766 0.76 3.73 17.56
N ASN A 767 0.86 3.10 18.73
CA ASN A 767 0.11 3.50 19.93
C ASN A 767 0.84 4.58 20.74
N THR A 768 2.17 4.67 20.66
CA THR A 768 2.98 5.61 21.47
C THR A 768 3.94 6.47 20.65
N ASN A 769 4.04 6.22 19.34
CA ASN A 769 4.90 6.87 18.37
C ASN A 769 6.41 6.70 18.63
N THR A 770 6.82 5.71 19.43
CA THR A 770 8.24 5.40 19.70
C THR A 770 8.81 4.39 18.71
N ILE A 771 10.13 4.40 18.54
CA ILE A 771 10.87 3.41 17.73
C ILE A 771 11.65 2.49 18.67
N VAL A 772 11.44 1.19 18.54
CA VAL A 772 12.28 0.14 19.12
C VAL A 772 13.16 -0.46 18.03
N LEU A 773 14.36 -0.90 18.38
CA LEU A 773 15.18 -1.87 17.64
C LEU A 773 15.48 -3.02 18.59
N LYS A 774 15.34 -4.29 18.20
CA LYS A 774 15.79 -5.40 19.04
C LYS A 774 16.09 -6.67 18.25
N THR A 775 16.88 -7.53 18.87
CA THR A 775 17.16 -8.93 18.52
C THR A 775 17.16 -9.75 19.82
N ASN A 776 17.55 -11.03 19.76
CA ASN A 776 17.56 -11.91 20.94
C ASN A 776 18.44 -11.40 22.10
N ASN A 777 19.52 -10.67 21.80
CA ASN A 777 20.54 -10.27 22.78
C ASN A 777 20.72 -8.75 22.92
N ILE A 778 20.15 -7.94 22.01
CA ILE A 778 20.31 -6.48 21.95
C ILE A 778 18.94 -5.82 21.88
N LYS A 779 18.73 -4.73 22.61
CA LYS A 779 17.48 -3.96 22.60
C LYS A 779 17.77 -2.47 22.78
N ILE A 780 17.28 -1.65 21.85
CA ILE A 780 17.44 -0.20 21.83
C ILE A 780 16.04 0.42 21.71
N ILE A 781 15.68 1.30 22.62
CA ILE A 781 14.35 1.94 22.66
C ILE A 781 14.57 3.44 22.62
N PHE A 782 14.16 4.09 21.52
CA PHE A 782 14.15 5.54 21.44
C PHE A 782 12.92 6.09 22.17
N LEU A 783 13.15 7.04 23.09
CA LEU A 783 12.12 7.62 23.96
C LEU A 783 11.48 8.88 23.35
N ASP A 784 12.08 9.45 22.31
CA ASP A 784 11.47 10.51 21.50
C ASP A 784 10.29 9.95 20.67
N LYS A 785 9.17 10.69 20.65
CA LYS A 785 7.99 10.37 19.84
C LYS A 785 8.13 10.94 18.43
N VAL A 786 7.93 10.11 17.40
CA VAL A 786 8.09 10.45 15.98
C VAL A 786 6.74 10.66 15.30
N ASN A 787 6.59 11.71 14.51
CA ASN A 787 5.36 11.96 13.74
C ASN A 787 5.39 11.22 12.39
N LEU A 788 4.25 10.63 12.00
CA LEU A 788 4.08 9.97 10.70
C LEU A 788 4.01 10.96 9.53
N GLN A 789 3.66 12.23 9.76
CA GLN A 789 3.67 13.26 8.72
C GLN A 789 5.11 13.68 8.36
N ASP A 790 5.93 13.90 9.38
CA ASP A 790 7.36 14.27 9.27
C ASP A 790 8.20 13.20 8.55
N LEU A 791 7.74 11.94 8.53
CA LEU A 791 8.34 10.84 7.76
C LEU A 791 7.94 10.83 6.27
N GLN A 792 6.88 11.55 5.87
CA GLN A 792 6.39 11.63 4.50
C GLN A 792 7.00 12.79 3.71
N ASP A 793 7.22 13.93 4.37
CA ASP A 793 7.88 15.09 3.77
C ASP A 793 9.39 14.84 3.63
N ASN A 794 9.82 14.39 2.45
CA ASN A 794 11.17 13.91 2.09
C ASN A 794 12.25 15.02 2.04
N THR A 795 12.14 15.98 2.95
CA THR A 795 13.07 17.08 3.21
C THR A 795 14.33 16.55 3.93
N ASN A 796 15.46 17.26 3.81
CA ASN A 796 16.77 16.68 4.08
C ASN A 796 17.21 16.67 5.56
N THR A 797 16.29 16.85 6.51
CA THR A 797 16.59 16.98 7.95
C THR A 797 16.60 15.64 8.68
N THR A 798 17.78 15.17 9.05
CA THR A 798 17.99 13.89 9.78
C THR A 798 17.71 13.99 11.29
N SER A 799 16.72 14.79 11.71
CA SER A 799 16.65 15.40 13.05
C SER A 799 15.51 14.90 13.95
N PHE A 800 14.75 13.89 13.55
CA PHE A 800 13.52 13.47 14.25
C PHE A 800 13.72 12.50 15.43
N ILE A 801 14.95 12.06 15.71
CA ILE A 801 15.28 11.09 16.78
C ILE A 801 16.60 11.53 17.44
N SER A 802 16.62 11.84 18.74
CA SER A 802 17.89 12.13 19.43
C SER A 802 18.60 10.86 19.91
N MET A 803 19.92 10.85 19.73
CA MET A 803 20.81 9.86 20.33
C MET A 803 21.03 10.07 21.84
N SER A 804 20.47 11.11 22.45
CA SER A 804 20.50 11.35 23.90
C SER A 804 19.15 11.16 24.59
N ASN A 805 18.21 10.41 23.98
CA ASN A 805 16.97 10.01 24.64
C ASN A 805 16.59 8.56 24.27
N LEU A 806 17.34 7.58 24.79
CA LEU A 806 17.18 6.16 24.48
C LEU A 806 17.65 5.23 25.60
N ILE A 807 17.09 4.02 25.64
CA ILE A 807 17.52 2.91 26.49
C ILE A 807 18.28 1.90 25.62
N HIS A 808 19.42 1.39 26.07
CA HIS A 808 20.21 0.36 25.39
C HIS A 808 20.53 -0.81 26.33
N ILE A 809 20.01 -2.00 26.02
CA ILE A 809 20.20 -3.24 26.79
C ILE A 809 20.96 -4.25 25.92
N TYR A 810 21.95 -4.90 26.53
CA TYR A 810 22.86 -5.87 25.92
C TYR A 810 23.54 -6.68 27.04
N ASP A 811 23.78 -7.98 26.85
CA ASP A 811 24.61 -8.81 27.76
C ASP A 811 24.33 -8.64 29.28
N ASN A 812 23.07 -8.47 29.66
CA ASN A 812 22.56 -8.15 31.03
C ASN A 812 22.97 -6.79 31.63
N HIS A 813 23.54 -5.88 30.84
CA HIS A 813 23.69 -4.47 31.18
C HIS A 813 22.56 -3.62 30.56
N CYS A 814 22.34 -2.41 31.10
CA CYS A 814 21.41 -1.43 30.59
C CYS A 814 21.98 0.00 30.70
N ASP A 815 22.29 0.64 29.57
CA ASP A 815 22.70 2.05 29.52
C ASP A 815 21.53 2.93 29.07
N ILE A 816 21.05 3.82 29.96
CA ILE A 816 19.94 4.74 29.71
C ILE A 816 20.51 6.14 29.47
N PHE A 817 20.30 6.69 28.28
CA PHE A 817 20.70 8.04 27.89
C PHE A 817 19.49 8.97 27.93
N THR A 818 19.58 10.06 28.68
CA THR A 818 18.54 11.09 28.79
C THR A 818 19.12 12.49 28.56
N LYS A 819 18.25 13.43 28.17
CA LYS A 819 18.56 14.85 27.88
C LYS A 819 17.65 15.77 28.70
N ASP A 820 17.83 17.09 28.59
CA ASP A 820 16.94 18.08 29.23
C ASP A 820 15.45 17.79 29.00
N ARG A 821 14.66 17.91 30.07
CA ARG A 821 13.20 17.68 30.16
C ARG A 821 12.74 16.28 29.75
N SER A 822 13.63 15.28 29.83
CA SER A 822 13.23 13.88 29.67
C SER A 822 12.31 13.45 30.82
N VAL A 823 11.26 12.68 30.50
CA VAL A 823 10.33 12.11 31.47
C VAL A 823 10.21 10.61 31.22
N LEU A 824 10.63 9.79 32.18
CA LEU A 824 10.63 8.33 32.09
C LEU A 824 9.72 7.76 33.20
N ASP A 825 8.67 7.04 32.83
CA ASP A 825 7.92 6.22 33.80
C ASP A 825 8.49 4.80 33.83
N ILE A 826 9.12 4.44 34.95
CA ILE A 826 9.85 3.19 35.09
C ILE A 826 8.91 2.00 34.94
N LYS A 827 7.74 2.03 35.58
CA LYS A 827 6.77 0.92 35.52
C LYS A 827 6.17 0.77 34.14
N VAL A 828 5.79 1.86 33.48
CA VAL A 828 5.27 1.79 32.10
C VAL A 828 6.34 1.23 31.16
N ILE A 829 7.62 1.54 31.36
CA ILE A 829 8.73 1.00 30.56
C ILE A 829 8.96 -0.49 30.86
N GLU A 830 8.97 -0.91 32.14
CA GLU A 830 9.08 -2.31 32.56
C GLU A 830 7.94 -3.17 32.00
N GLU A 831 6.69 -2.76 32.21
CA GLU A 831 5.49 -3.48 31.77
C GLU A 831 5.38 -3.53 30.25
N LYS A 832 5.47 -2.38 29.56
CA LYS A 832 5.26 -2.27 28.11
C LYS A 832 6.34 -2.98 27.30
N TYR A 833 7.60 -2.83 27.69
CA TYR A 833 8.71 -3.42 26.93
C TYR A 833 9.17 -4.76 27.48
N HIS A 834 8.62 -5.24 28.61
CA HIS A 834 9.05 -6.45 29.30
C HIS A 834 10.54 -6.38 29.65
N ILE A 835 10.86 -5.43 30.52
CA ILE A 835 12.20 -5.19 31.09
C ILE A 835 12.10 -5.39 32.60
N ASP A 836 13.09 -6.06 33.19
CA ASP A 836 13.29 -6.08 34.64
C ASP A 836 14.61 -5.35 34.95
N PHE A 837 14.53 -4.07 35.33
CA PHE A 837 15.72 -3.28 35.64
C PHE A 837 16.47 -3.76 36.89
N LYS A 838 15.85 -4.62 37.73
CA LYS A 838 16.49 -5.21 38.92
C LYS A 838 17.39 -6.40 38.55
N SER A 839 17.14 -7.00 37.38
CA SER A 839 17.97 -8.06 36.80
C SER A 839 19.16 -7.54 35.98
N LEU A 840 19.20 -6.24 35.67
CA LEU A 840 20.16 -5.62 34.77
C LEU A 840 21.12 -4.67 35.50
N ASP A 841 22.40 -4.76 35.19
CA ASP A 841 23.39 -3.76 35.63
C ASP A 841 23.14 -2.45 34.89
N THR A 842 22.43 -1.53 35.55
CA THR A 842 21.81 -0.35 34.94
C THR A 842 22.61 0.91 35.24
N ASN A 843 23.02 1.63 34.20
CA ASN A 843 23.49 3.01 34.25
C ASN A 843 22.41 3.95 33.73
N ILE A 844 22.29 5.15 34.29
CA ILE A 844 21.47 6.22 33.71
C ILE A 844 22.25 7.53 33.70
N PHE A 845 22.28 8.17 32.52
CA PHE A 845 23.02 9.39 32.25
C PHE A 845 22.05 10.54 31.94
N LEU A 846 22.24 11.70 32.58
CA LEU A 846 21.69 12.98 32.12
C LEU A 846 22.77 13.69 31.32
N ASN A 847 22.54 13.85 30.02
CA ASN A 847 23.54 14.21 29.02
C ASN A 847 24.71 13.20 29.01
N SER A 848 25.81 13.52 29.71
CA SER A 848 26.97 12.64 29.96
C SER A 848 27.20 12.30 31.43
N THR A 849 26.43 12.91 32.34
CA THR A 849 26.61 12.79 33.79
C THR A 849 25.92 11.52 34.29
N LEU A 850 26.70 10.55 34.76
CA LEU A 850 26.19 9.34 35.39
C LEU A 850 25.49 9.70 36.72
N LEU A 851 24.26 9.24 36.88
CA LEU A 851 23.44 9.52 38.06
C LEU A 851 23.56 8.38 39.07
N THR A 852 24.35 8.59 40.13
CA THR A 852 24.55 7.61 41.21
C THR A 852 23.65 7.84 42.42
N GLY A 853 22.91 8.95 42.47
CA GLY A 853 22.20 9.44 43.65
C GLY A 853 23.07 10.29 44.58
N SER A 854 22.57 10.60 45.78
CA SER A 854 23.24 11.46 46.77
C SER A 854 22.64 11.32 48.18
N THR A 855 23.26 11.98 49.16
CA THR A 855 22.80 12.11 50.55
C THR A 855 21.75 13.21 50.70
N GLU A 856 20.80 13.02 51.61
CA GLU A 856 19.77 14.00 51.92
C GLU A 856 20.33 15.27 52.58
N LEU A 857 19.83 16.43 52.17
CA LEU A 857 20.26 17.73 52.68
C LEU A 857 19.71 17.99 54.10
N PRO A 858 20.52 18.57 55.01
CA PRO A 858 20.04 18.99 56.32
C PRO A 858 18.79 19.87 56.22
N ASN A 859 17.80 19.58 57.06
CA ASN A 859 16.51 20.29 57.16
C ASN A 859 15.64 20.36 55.89
N ASN A 860 15.96 19.60 54.83
CA ASN A 860 15.19 19.59 53.57
C ASN A 860 14.73 18.17 53.22
N PRO A 861 13.61 17.69 53.80
CA PRO A 861 13.12 16.32 53.62
C PRO A 861 12.96 15.93 52.14
N PHE A 862 13.47 14.74 51.81
CA PHE A 862 13.48 14.15 50.46
C PHE A 862 14.20 14.98 49.39
N TYR A 863 15.02 15.96 49.77
CA TYR A 863 15.93 16.66 48.85
C TYR A 863 17.35 16.18 49.09
N PHE A 864 18.04 15.72 48.04
CA PHE A 864 19.36 15.09 48.09
C PHE A 864 20.35 15.85 47.21
N GLY A 865 21.61 15.96 47.65
CA GLY A 865 22.65 16.67 46.92
C GLY A 865 23.81 17.09 47.82
N GLU A 866 24.62 18.02 47.32
CA GLU A 866 25.71 18.64 48.07
C GLU A 866 25.49 20.14 48.18
N LEU A 867 25.92 20.72 49.31
CA LEU A 867 26.03 22.17 49.48
C LEU A 867 27.45 22.64 49.17
N ASP A 868 27.56 23.88 48.71
CA ASP A 868 28.82 24.62 48.63
C ASP A 868 29.20 25.23 49.99
N LYS A 869 30.15 26.18 49.99
CA LYS A 869 30.65 26.84 51.20
C LYS A 869 29.68 27.88 51.77
N ASP A 870 28.72 28.33 50.97
CA ASP A 870 27.75 29.37 51.30
C ASP A 870 26.36 28.78 51.64
N ASN A 871 26.28 27.44 51.75
CA ASN A 871 25.08 26.62 51.95
C ASN A 871 24.08 26.65 50.78
N ILE A 872 24.55 26.96 49.56
CA ILE A 872 23.77 26.87 48.33
C ILE A 872 23.96 25.48 47.72
N ILE A 873 22.94 24.95 47.07
CA ILE A 873 23.00 23.64 46.40
C ILE A 873 23.97 23.73 45.21
N LYS A 874 24.96 22.84 45.19
CA LYS A 874 25.92 22.71 44.10
C LYS A 874 25.22 22.43 42.78
N GLN A 875 25.52 23.24 41.76
CA GLN A 875 25.03 23.04 40.39
C GLN A 875 26.04 22.31 39.48
N ASP A 876 27.29 22.11 39.93
CA ASP A 876 28.32 21.28 39.29
C ASP A 876 28.09 19.78 39.50
N ARG A 877 27.15 19.40 40.36
CA ARG A 877 26.74 18.01 40.64
C ARG A 877 25.21 17.88 40.56
N PRO A 878 24.67 16.69 40.23
CA PRO A 878 23.22 16.49 40.23
C PRO A 878 22.64 16.61 41.63
N SER A 879 21.52 17.33 41.76
CA SER A 879 20.63 17.28 42.93
C SER A 879 19.35 16.53 42.59
N TYR A 880 18.69 15.98 43.60
CA TYR A 880 17.55 15.08 43.44
C TYR A 880 16.44 15.47 44.43
N TYR A 881 15.19 15.48 44.00
CA TYR A 881 14.03 15.70 44.85
C TYR A 881 13.01 14.58 44.66
N PHE A 882 12.77 13.82 45.72
CA PHE A 882 11.79 12.73 45.73
C PHE A 882 10.46 13.22 46.29
N SER A 883 9.40 13.11 45.49
CA SER A 883 8.02 13.34 45.90
C SER A 883 7.30 12.00 46.02
N PRO A 884 6.98 11.52 47.23
CA PRO A 884 6.13 10.35 47.45
C PRO A 884 4.85 10.37 46.60
N LYS A 885 4.46 9.21 46.05
CA LYS A 885 3.15 9.01 45.39
C LYS A 885 2.05 8.74 46.40
N ASP A 886 2.38 8.03 47.47
CA ASP A 886 1.52 7.73 48.62
C ASP A 886 2.38 7.35 49.85
N GLU A 887 1.71 7.16 50.99
CA GLU A 887 2.34 6.88 52.30
C GLU A 887 2.85 5.43 52.47
N SER A 888 2.55 4.53 51.52
CA SER A 888 2.61 3.07 51.72
C SER A 888 3.40 2.27 50.68
N SER A 889 3.56 2.78 49.45
CA SER A 889 4.18 2.03 48.35
C SER A 889 5.70 2.17 48.23
N GLY A 890 6.27 3.24 48.80
CA GLY A 890 7.68 3.62 48.60
C GLY A 890 8.02 4.10 47.18
N LEU A 891 7.00 4.32 46.33
CA LEU A 891 7.13 4.84 44.98
C LEU A 891 6.86 6.34 44.95
N GLY A 892 7.45 7.04 43.98
CA GLY A 892 7.26 8.49 43.82
C GLY A 892 7.76 9.03 42.48
N ARG A 893 7.69 10.36 42.35
CA ARG A 893 8.41 11.12 41.32
C ARG A 893 9.79 11.47 41.88
N LEU A 894 10.85 11.17 41.13
CA LEU A 894 12.18 11.71 41.36
C LEU A 894 12.46 12.77 40.29
N SER A 895 12.42 14.06 40.66
CA SER A 895 13.00 15.12 39.82
C SER A 895 14.49 15.22 40.09
N ILE A 896 15.28 15.43 39.04
CA ILE A 896 16.74 15.46 39.09
C ILE A 896 17.18 16.72 38.34
N PHE A 897 17.99 17.56 38.98
CA PHE A 897 18.42 18.85 38.45
C PHE A 897 19.94 18.85 38.28
N TYR A 898 20.42 19.28 37.11
CA TYR A 898 21.85 19.41 36.84
C TYR A 898 22.11 20.66 35.99
N LYS A 899 22.82 21.64 36.53
CA LYS A 899 22.99 22.98 35.94
C LYS A 899 21.63 23.60 35.59
N ASN A 900 21.28 23.66 34.29
CA ASN A 900 20.02 24.19 33.77
C ASN A 900 19.05 23.11 33.24
N ASP A 901 19.44 21.83 33.27
CA ASP A 901 18.68 20.72 32.69
C ASP A 901 17.93 19.92 33.79
N GLU A 902 16.67 19.52 33.52
CA GLU A 902 15.86 18.66 34.41
C GLU A 902 15.64 17.26 33.80
N LEU A 903 15.67 16.22 34.64
CA LEU A 903 15.17 14.87 34.35
C LEU A 903 14.10 14.48 35.37
N CYS A 904 13.02 13.84 34.90
CA CYS A 904 11.92 13.37 35.74
C CYS A 904 11.75 11.86 35.61
N LEU A 905 11.86 11.12 36.72
CA LEU A 905 11.58 9.69 36.80
C LEU A 905 10.27 9.46 37.57
N LEU A 906 9.29 8.79 36.96
CA LEU A 906 8.02 8.44 37.58
C LEU A 906 8.00 6.98 38.04
N ASN A 907 7.30 6.71 39.14
CA ASN A 907 7.26 5.43 39.85
C ASN A 907 8.66 4.92 40.30
N TYR A 908 9.58 5.84 40.62
CA TYR A 908 10.89 5.52 41.22
C TYR A 908 10.72 4.99 42.65
N SER A 909 11.43 3.91 43.01
CA SER A 909 11.40 3.29 44.35
C SER A 909 12.56 3.78 45.22
N ILE A 910 12.25 4.51 46.29
CA ILE A 910 13.26 5.01 47.25
C ILE A 910 13.81 3.93 48.20
N ILE A 911 13.19 2.74 48.19
CA ILE A 911 13.63 1.57 48.96
C ILE A 911 14.51 0.67 48.11
N GLU A 912 14.11 0.40 46.87
CA GLU A 912 14.84 -0.49 45.96
C GLU A 912 15.93 0.23 45.17
N ASN A 913 15.99 1.57 45.21
CA ASN A 913 16.96 2.41 44.51
C ASN A 913 16.94 2.16 42.99
N SER A 914 15.76 2.38 42.39
CA SER A 914 15.49 2.08 40.98
C SER A 914 16.53 2.68 40.03
N LEU A 915 16.91 1.93 38.99
CA LEU A 915 17.94 2.32 38.02
C LEU A 915 19.32 2.62 38.66
N ASN A 916 19.64 1.97 39.79
CA ASN A 916 20.87 2.12 40.57
C ASN A 916 21.15 3.51 41.19
N ILE A 917 20.23 4.48 41.06
CA ILE A 917 20.31 5.78 41.74
C ILE A 917 20.08 5.56 43.24
N LYS A 918 21.05 5.88 44.10
CA LYS A 918 20.99 5.61 45.55
C LYS A 918 20.72 6.87 46.36
N LEU A 919 19.58 6.91 47.05
CA LEU A 919 19.17 8.07 47.85
C LEU A 919 19.28 7.75 49.35
N GLU A 920 20.34 8.27 49.98
CA GLU A 920 20.62 8.06 51.41
C GLU A 920 19.81 9.06 52.25
N CYS A 921 18.90 8.52 53.06
CA CYS A 921 17.98 9.30 53.88
C CYS A 921 18.59 9.56 55.26
N LEU A 922 18.56 10.81 55.69
CA LEU A 922 19.16 11.32 56.92
C LEU A 922 18.17 12.18 57.73
N SER A 923 17.11 12.71 57.12
CA SER A 923 16.09 13.49 57.83
C SER A 923 15.13 12.59 58.59
N LYS A 924 14.59 13.10 59.71
CA LYS A 924 13.63 12.34 60.52
C LYS A 924 12.42 11.88 59.69
N GLN A 925 11.89 12.75 58.84
CA GLN A 925 10.68 12.49 58.04
C GLN A 925 10.93 11.42 56.95
N SER A 926 12.08 11.42 56.29
CA SER A 926 12.40 10.44 55.25
C SER A 926 12.75 9.06 55.84
N LEU A 927 13.37 9.04 57.03
CA LEU A 927 13.59 7.84 57.82
C LEU A 927 12.27 7.25 58.34
N GLU A 928 11.39 8.06 58.93
CA GLU A 928 10.05 7.62 59.36
C GLU A 928 9.22 7.08 58.19
N TYR A 929 9.32 7.68 57.00
CA TYR A 929 8.71 7.17 55.77
C TYR A 929 9.30 5.81 55.32
N LYS A 930 10.64 5.69 55.30
CA LYS A 930 11.32 4.42 54.99
C LYS A 930 11.00 3.32 56.01
N ASP A 931 10.90 3.64 57.29
CA ASP A 931 10.54 2.70 58.35
C ASP A 931 9.06 2.28 58.27
N LEU A 932 8.14 3.23 58.05
CA LEU A 932 6.71 2.95 57.86
C LEU A 932 6.52 1.91 56.74
N ILE A 933 7.07 2.18 55.56
CA ILE A 933 6.93 1.28 54.41
C ILE A 933 7.76 0.00 54.59
N SER A 934 8.93 0.05 55.22
CA SER A 934 9.68 -1.17 55.56
C SER A 934 8.91 -2.07 56.52
N ASN A 935 8.08 -1.49 57.41
CA ASN A 935 7.20 -2.23 58.28
C ASN A 935 5.96 -2.74 57.53
N THR A 936 5.33 -1.94 56.65
CA THR A 936 4.25 -2.42 55.76
C THR A 936 4.70 -3.57 54.85
N ILE A 937 5.90 -3.48 54.26
CA ILE A 937 6.52 -4.54 53.46
C ILE A 937 6.89 -5.74 54.34
N LYS A 938 7.33 -5.54 55.60
CA LYS A 938 7.54 -6.65 56.55
C LYS A 938 6.22 -7.31 56.95
N GLU A 939 5.12 -6.58 57.14
CA GLU A 939 3.80 -7.15 57.46
C GLU A 939 3.20 -7.91 56.29
N GLN A 940 3.31 -7.37 55.07
CA GLN A 940 2.97 -8.10 53.85
C GLN A 940 3.85 -9.35 53.68
N LYS A 941 5.14 -9.29 54.03
CA LYS A 941 6.05 -10.45 54.00
C LYS A 941 5.82 -11.44 55.14
N THR A 942 5.52 -11.05 56.38
CA THR A 942 5.19 -12.00 57.46
C THR A 942 3.86 -12.69 57.19
N THR A 943 2.90 -11.98 56.57
CA THR A 943 1.66 -12.59 56.04
C THR A 943 1.93 -13.58 54.89
N GLN A 944 3.10 -13.52 54.24
CA GLN A 944 3.55 -14.48 53.21
C GLN A 944 4.52 -15.56 53.74
N VAL A 945 5.24 -15.34 54.85
CA VAL A 945 6.28 -16.26 55.36
C VAL A 945 5.69 -17.61 55.78
N ASP A 946 4.46 -17.65 56.31
CA ASP A 946 3.74 -18.89 56.61
C ASP A 946 2.99 -19.50 55.40
N LYS A 947 3.17 -18.94 54.19
CA LYS A 947 2.82 -19.60 52.92
C LYS A 947 4.03 -19.72 51.99
N LYS A 948 4.92 -20.63 52.38
CA LYS A 948 5.70 -21.46 51.42
C LYS A 948 4.73 -21.93 50.33
N GLN A 949 4.83 -21.38 49.11
CA GLN A 949 3.77 -21.49 48.12
C GLN A 949 3.54 -22.96 47.72
N SER A 950 2.50 -23.56 48.28
CA SER A 950 2.12 -24.94 48.00
C SER A 950 1.63 -25.01 46.56
N ILE A 951 2.46 -25.54 45.67
CA ILE A 951 2.10 -25.84 44.29
C ILE A 951 0.84 -26.72 44.33
N ALA A 952 -0.29 -26.15 43.93
CA ALA A 952 -1.57 -26.83 43.99
C ALA A 952 -1.62 -27.88 42.89
N LYS A 953 -2.01 -29.10 43.25
CA LYS A 953 -2.17 -30.20 42.31
C LYS A 953 -3.63 -30.31 41.91
N LEU A 954 -4.00 -29.51 40.91
CA LEU A 954 -5.35 -29.43 40.33
C LEU A 954 -5.65 -30.65 39.47
N HIS A 955 -6.92 -31.06 39.40
CA HIS A 955 -7.31 -32.37 38.87
C HIS A 955 -7.75 -32.28 37.41
N ALA A 956 -7.27 -33.20 36.57
CA ALA A 956 -7.69 -33.30 35.18
C ALA A 956 -9.18 -33.65 35.07
N LEU A 957 -9.89 -33.04 34.11
CA LEU A 957 -11.25 -33.43 33.73
C LEU A 957 -11.22 -34.79 33.00
N LEU A 958 -12.14 -35.71 33.34
CA LEU A 958 -12.33 -36.99 32.65
C LEU A 958 -13.52 -36.97 31.69
N GLU A 959 -13.45 -37.81 30.65
CA GLU A 959 -14.48 -37.99 29.62
C GLU A 959 -15.87 -38.39 30.16
N ASN A 960 -15.95 -39.00 31.35
CA ASN A 960 -17.22 -39.44 31.93
C ASN A 960 -17.87 -38.43 32.91
N GLN A 961 -17.29 -37.25 33.13
CA GLN A 961 -17.80 -36.30 34.12
C GLN A 961 -18.98 -35.47 33.61
N ASN A 962 -19.93 -35.18 34.49
CA ASN A 962 -21.07 -34.32 34.19
C ASN A 962 -20.67 -32.84 34.20
N LEU A 963 -20.33 -32.32 33.01
CA LEU A 963 -20.03 -30.92 32.74
C LEU A 963 -21.28 -30.22 32.16
N GLU A 964 -21.63 -29.06 32.70
CA GLU A 964 -22.84 -28.31 32.33
C GLU A 964 -22.54 -26.81 32.14
N CYS A 965 -23.33 -26.11 31.33
CA CYS A 965 -23.40 -24.64 31.42
C CYS A 965 -24.23 -24.22 32.65
N ILE A 966 -24.11 -22.97 33.10
CA ILE A 966 -24.88 -22.49 34.27
C ILE A 966 -26.41 -22.61 34.12
N HIS A 967 -26.93 -22.69 32.89
CA HIS A 967 -28.36 -22.91 32.60
C HIS A 967 -28.80 -24.38 32.74
N GLY A 968 -27.88 -25.33 32.93
CA GLY A 968 -28.18 -26.77 33.05
C GLY A 968 -28.13 -27.57 31.73
N GLY A 969 -27.68 -26.96 30.63
CA GLY A 969 -27.39 -27.69 29.40
C GLY A 969 -26.10 -28.52 29.55
N LYS A 970 -26.13 -29.79 29.16
CA LYS A 970 -25.03 -30.75 29.36
C LYS A 970 -24.04 -30.74 28.20
N VAL A 971 -22.76 -30.58 28.51
CA VAL A 971 -21.67 -30.69 27.54
C VAL A 971 -21.44 -32.18 27.22
N ILE A 972 -21.36 -32.51 25.93
CA ILE A 972 -20.99 -33.85 25.47
C ILE A 972 -19.47 -33.92 25.45
N LEU A 973 -18.89 -34.59 26.44
CA LEU A 973 -17.45 -34.86 26.48
C LEU A 973 -17.12 -36.04 25.57
N GLN A 974 -16.07 -35.90 24.76
CA GLN A 974 -15.47 -36.99 23.99
C GLN A 974 -13.96 -36.75 23.87
N SER A 975 -13.16 -37.55 24.55
CA SER A 975 -11.71 -37.47 24.48
C SER A 975 -11.24 -38.08 23.17
N ASN A 976 -10.38 -37.39 22.43
CA ASN A 976 -9.75 -37.90 21.20
C ASN A 976 -8.22 -37.92 21.33
N LYS A 977 -7.59 -36.84 21.78
CA LYS A 977 -6.13 -36.78 22.01
C LYS A 977 -5.75 -37.21 23.43
N GLY A 978 -6.66 -37.09 24.40
CA GLY A 978 -6.48 -37.63 25.75
C GLY A 978 -6.62 -39.15 25.87
N LYS A 979 -7.09 -39.88 24.82
CA LYS A 979 -7.33 -41.35 24.83
C LYS A 979 -6.20 -42.22 25.37
N SER A 980 -4.94 -41.78 25.25
CA SER A 980 -3.76 -42.50 25.73
C SER A 980 -3.47 -42.30 27.24
N PHE A 981 -4.13 -41.36 27.90
CA PHE A 981 -3.89 -40.96 29.29
C PHE A 981 -5.18 -41.19 30.09
N LYS A 982 -5.23 -42.31 30.81
CA LYS A 982 -6.46 -42.85 31.41
C LYS A 982 -6.35 -42.99 32.91
N ASP A 983 -7.30 -42.42 33.63
CA ASP A 983 -7.52 -42.71 35.05
C ASP A 983 -8.61 -43.79 35.18
N ASN A 984 -8.31 -44.91 35.83
CA ASN A 984 -9.23 -46.05 35.97
C ASN A 984 -9.91 -46.45 34.64
N ASN A 985 -9.13 -46.52 33.55
CA ASN A 985 -9.53 -46.75 32.16
C ASN A 985 -10.35 -45.63 31.45
N ILE A 986 -10.65 -44.52 32.12
CA ILE A 986 -11.37 -43.36 31.56
C ILE A 986 -10.36 -42.31 31.08
N PRO A 987 -10.39 -41.87 29.81
CA PRO A 987 -9.51 -40.80 29.31
C PRO A 987 -9.67 -39.45 30.01
N ILE A 988 -8.58 -38.68 30.07
CA ILE A 988 -8.62 -37.25 30.37
C ILE A 988 -9.09 -36.42 29.16
N MET A 989 -9.56 -35.20 29.41
CA MET A 989 -9.90 -34.20 28.39
C MET A 989 -8.76 -33.21 28.18
N LEU A 990 -8.29 -33.06 26.93
CA LEU A 990 -7.34 -32.02 26.52
C LEU A 990 -8.04 -30.81 25.89
N GLU A 991 -7.28 -29.75 25.61
CA GLU A 991 -7.75 -28.48 25.04
C GLU A 991 -8.62 -28.68 23.79
N SER A 992 -8.17 -29.47 22.81
CA SER A 992 -8.97 -29.74 21.60
C SER A 992 -10.10 -30.74 21.80
N ASP A 993 -10.11 -31.49 22.90
CA ASP A 993 -11.20 -32.44 23.23
C ASP A 993 -12.42 -31.71 23.84
N LEU A 994 -12.21 -30.58 24.53
CA LEU A 994 -13.30 -29.76 25.12
C LEU A 994 -13.68 -28.53 24.26
N LEU A 995 -12.77 -27.97 23.48
CA LEU A 995 -13.06 -26.81 22.63
C LEU A 995 -14.00 -27.20 21.48
N ASN A 996 -15.11 -26.48 21.32
CA ASN A 996 -16.24 -26.81 20.44
C ASN A 996 -17.09 -28.04 20.84
N SER A 997 -16.88 -28.67 22.00
CA SER A 997 -17.80 -29.73 22.49
C SER A 997 -19.24 -29.24 22.50
N SER A 998 -20.16 -30.05 21.96
CA SER A 998 -21.57 -29.71 21.84
C SER A 998 -22.28 -29.66 23.19
N ILE A 999 -23.28 -28.79 23.31
CA ILE A 999 -24.12 -28.64 24.51
C ILE A 999 -25.55 -29.05 24.17
N SER A 1000 -26.10 -29.93 24.99
CA SER A 1000 -27.41 -30.55 24.82
C SER A 1000 -28.40 -30.04 25.88
N ALA A 1001 -29.70 -30.03 25.54
CA ALA A 1001 -30.79 -29.75 26.47
C ALA A 1001 -30.69 -28.45 27.30
N CYS A 1002 -30.04 -27.40 26.79
CA CYS A 1002 -29.92 -26.11 27.48
C CYS A 1002 -31.27 -25.34 27.50
N PRO A 1003 -31.89 -25.07 28.66
CA PRO A 1003 -33.22 -24.45 28.77
C PRO A 1003 -33.21 -22.91 28.73
N ASN A 1004 -32.12 -22.29 28.27
CA ASN A 1004 -31.94 -20.84 28.32
C ASN A 1004 -32.94 -20.10 27.42
N THR A 1005 -33.54 -19.03 27.94
CA THR A 1005 -34.50 -18.19 27.19
C THR A 1005 -34.21 -16.70 27.41
N ILE A 1006 -34.33 -15.89 26.35
CA ILE A 1006 -34.24 -14.44 26.40
C ILE A 1006 -35.59 -13.87 25.93
N ALA A 1007 -36.21 -13.03 26.78
CA ALA A 1007 -37.53 -12.43 26.53
C ALA A 1007 -38.66 -13.44 26.18
N GLY A 1008 -38.53 -14.71 26.58
CA GLY A 1008 -39.46 -15.80 26.26
C GLY A 1008 -39.13 -16.59 25.00
N VAL A 1009 -38.14 -16.17 24.22
CA VAL A 1009 -37.60 -16.92 23.07
C VAL A 1009 -36.49 -17.86 23.56
N SER A 1010 -36.46 -19.09 23.07
CA SER A 1010 -35.40 -20.06 23.42
C SER A 1010 -34.08 -19.70 22.75
N VAL A 1011 -33.01 -19.57 23.54
CA VAL A 1011 -31.65 -19.24 23.08
C VAL A 1011 -30.65 -20.18 23.77
N PRO A 1012 -30.67 -21.48 23.45
CA PRO A 1012 -29.80 -22.47 24.09
C PRO A 1012 -28.31 -22.16 23.84
N CYS A 1013 -27.47 -22.45 24.82
CA CYS A 1013 -26.04 -22.68 24.59
C CYS A 1013 -25.91 -23.95 23.74
N SER A 1014 -25.12 -23.89 22.66
CA SER A 1014 -24.98 -24.97 21.67
C SER A 1014 -23.59 -25.62 21.68
N LYS A 1015 -22.54 -24.91 22.12
CA LYS A 1015 -21.19 -25.46 22.25
C LYS A 1015 -20.30 -24.69 23.23
N VAL A 1016 -19.20 -25.31 23.64
CA VAL A 1016 -18.09 -24.62 24.34
C VAL A 1016 -17.28 -23.79 23.35
N ALA A 1017 -17.04 -22.51 23.63
CA ALA A 1017 -16.41 -21.56 22.70
C ALA A 1017 -15.00 -21.13 23.10
N ASN A 1018 -14.65 -21.17 24.39
CA ASN A 1018 -13.30 -20.87 24.88
C ASN A 1018 -13.03 -21.64 26.18
N VAL A 1019 -11.83 -22.21 26.30
CA VAL A 1019 -11.37 -23.03 27.43
C VAL A 1019 -10.09 -22.50 28.10
N LYS A 1020 -9.49 -21.41 27.58
CA LYS A 1020 -8.14 -20.95 27.96
C LYS A 1020 -7.91 -20.72 29.45
N GLY A 1021 -8.94 -20.31 30.19
CA GLY A 1021 -8.86 -20.07 31.63
C GLY A 1021 -8.80 -21.33 32.51
N ALA A 1022 -8.93 -22.54 31.92
CA ALA A 1022 -8.92 -23.82 32.64
C ALA A 1022 -7.80 -24.78 32.18
N LEU A 1023 -6.77 -24.28 31.50
CA LEU A 1023 -5.67 -25.09 30.96
C LEU A 1023 -4.59 -25.39 32.01
N SER A 1024 -3.98 -26.57 31.92
CA SER A 1024 -2.79 -26.93 32.70
C SER A 1024 -1.55 -26.11 32.31
N GLN A 1025 -0.61 -25.90 33.24
CA GLN A 1025 0.66 -25.22 32.94
C GLN A 1025 1.64 -26.09 32.15
N LYS A 1026 1.50 -27.42 32.24
CA LYS A 1026 2.31 -28.42 31.51
C LYS A 1026 1.46 -29.11 30.46
N LYS A 1027 2.05 -29.36 29.29
CA LYS A 1027 1.41 -30.08 28.17
C LYS A 1027 1.45 -31.59 28.34
N VAL A 1028 0.45 -32.28 27.82
CA VAL A 1028 0.37 -33.72 27.60
C VAL A 1028 -0.02 -33.94 26.13
N ASN A 1029 0.71 -34.79 25.41
CA ASN A 1029 0.48 -35.01 23.98
C ASN A 1029 0.45 -33.71 23.14
N ASN A 1030 1.36 -32.79 23.44
CA ASN A 1030 1.49 -31.43 22.86
C ASN A 1030 0.34 -30.43 23.09
N GLU A 1031 -0.71 -30.81 23.84
CA GLU A 1031 -1.81 -29.93 24.25
C GLU A 1031 -1.88 -29.76 25.77
N TYR A 1032 -2.64 -28.78 26.24
CA TYR A 1032 -2.89 -28.61 27.67
C TYR A 1032 -4.09 -29.47 28.11
N ALA A 1033 -4.06 -29.97 29.34
CA ALA A 1033 -5.18 -30.69 29.94
C ALA A 1033 -6.17 -29.71 30.59
N ILE A 1034 -7.47 -30.06 30.60
CA ILE A 1034 -8.48 -29.25 31.27
C ILE A 1034 -8.49 -29.54 32.78
N LEU A 1035 -8.50 -28.49 33.60
CA LEU A 1035 -8.49 -28.56 35.06
C LEU A 1035 -9.88 -28.28 35.65
N GLN A 1036 -10.38 -29.22 36.46
CA GLN A 1036 -11.75 -29.19 36.99
C GLN A 1036 -12.05 -27.96 37.85
N GLU A 1037 -11.09 -27.57 38.70
CA GLU A 1037 -11.22 -26.46 39.65
C GLU A 1037 -11.31 -25.08 38.96
N LEU A 1038 -10.95 -25.00 37.67
CA LEU A 1038 -10.93 -23.77 36.86
C LEU A 1038 -12.04 -23.72 35.79
N ILE A 1039 -12.90 -24.74 35.71
CA ILE A 1039 -13.96 -24.88 34.68
C ILE A 1039 -14.88 -23.65 34.54
N SER A 1040 -15.07 -22.86 35.59
CA SER A 1040 -15.86 -21.63 35.55
C SER A 1040 -15.27 -20.53 34.66
N ALA A 1041 -14.00 -20.66 34.23
CA ALA A 1041 -13.37 -19.80 33.25
C ALA A 1041 -13.49 -20.32 31.79
N CYS A 1042 -14.09 -21.50 31.57
CA CYS A 1042 -14.56 -21.93 30.26
C CYS A 1042 -15.93 -21.30 29.95
N ILE A 1043 -16.13 -20.80 28.72
CA ILE A 1043 -17.38 -20.14 28.30
C ILE A 1043 -18.01 -20.78 27.06
N THR A 1044 -19.33 -20.68 26.99
CA THR A 1044 -20.18 -21.14 25.89
C THR A 1044 -20.21 -20.17 24.70
N ASP A 1045 -20.75 -20.63 23.56
CA ASP A 1045 -21.11 -19.85 22.36
C ASP A 1045 -22.14 -18.73 22.58
N LYS A 1046 -22.59 -18.54 23.83
CA LYS A 1046 -23.48 -17.47 24.27
C LYS A 1046 -22.85 -16.61 25.39
N GLY A 1047 -21.55 -16.78 25.67
CA GLY A 1047 -20.78 -15.99 26.64
C GLY A 1047 -20.91 -16.42 28.11
N PHE A 1048 -21.67 -17.47 28.41
CA PHE A 1048 -21.93 -17.92 29.78
C PHE A 1048 -20.93 -19.01 30.23
N PRO A 1049 -20.54 -19.05 31.53
CA PRO A 1049 -19.56 -20.00 32.05
C PRO A 1049 -20.11 -21.44 32.20
N LEU A 1050 -19.18 -22.38 32.39
CA LEU A 1050 -19.43 -23.79 32.71
C LEU A 1050 -19.30 -24.09 34.21
N LYS A 1051 -19.80 -25.26 34.61
CA LYS A 1051 -19.71 -25.87 35.96
C LYS A 1051 -19.50 -27.39 35.84
N VAL A 1052 -18.72 -27.99 36.73
CA VAL A 1052 -18.46 -29.44 36.76
C VAL A 1052 -18.73 -30.02 38.15
N SER A 1053 -19.23 -31.25 38.22
CA SER A 1053 -19.19 -32.03 39.47
C SER A 1053 -17.77 -32.52 39.74
N PHE A 1054 -17.03 -31.78 40.58
CA PHE A 1054 -15.64 -32.10 40.94
C PHE A 1054 -15.49 -33.55 41.43
N THR A 1055 -14.51 -34.26 40.86
CA THR A 1055 -14.17 -35.66 41.19
C THR A 1055 -12.65 -35.81 41.20
N PRO A 1056 -12.01 -36.21 42.32
CA PRO A 1056 -10.55 -36.34 42.38
C PRO A 1056 -10.01 -37.41 41.40
N THR A 1057 -9.01 -37.04 40.60
CA THR A 1057 -8.33 -37.91 39.63
C THR A 1057 -6.86 -38.15 39.97
N GLN A 1058 -6.23 -39.16 39.38
CA GLN A 1058 -4.79 -39.44 39.49
C GLN A 1058 -3.94 -38.48 38.65
N PHE A 1059 -4.46 -38.00 37.52
CA PHE A 1059 -3.80 -36.99 36.69
C PHE A 1059 -3.96 -35.61 37.31
N LYS A 1060 -2.93 -35.17 38.04
CA LYS A 1060 -2.90 -33.84 38.67
C LYS A 1060 -1.79 -32.97 38.12
N PHE A 1061 -2.10 -31.70 37.92
CA PHE A 1061 -1.18 -30.71 37.37
C PHE A 1061 -0.80 -29.67 38.40
N ASP A 1062 0.49 -29.35 38.42
CA ASP A 1062 1.05 -28.25 39.19
C ASP A 1062 0.46 -26.91 38.70
N HIS A 1063 -0.12 -26.13 39.61
CA HIS A 1063 -0.67 -24.80 39.33
C HIS A 1063 -0.48 -23.84 40.52
N SER A 1064 -0.49 -22.54 40.23
CA SER A 1064 -0.33 -21.43 41.20
C SER A 1064 -1.64 -21.00 41.90
N PHE A 1065 -2.73 -21.77 41.78
CA PHE A 1065 -4.10 -21.36 42.17
C PHE A 1065 -4.66 -22.25 43.29
N ASP A 1066 -5.26 -21.66 44.33
CA ASP A 1066 -5.80 -22.41 45.48
C ASP A 1066 -7.10 -23.16 45.09
N PRO A 1067 -7.16 -24.52 45.23
CA PRO A 1067 -8.35 -25.29 44.89
C PRO A 1067 -9.62 -24.82 45.64
N LYS A 1068 -9.46 -24.25 46.85
CA LYS A 1068 -10.58 -23.78 47.66
C LYS A 1068 -11.22 -22.53 47.08
N GLU A 1069 -10.46 -21.64 46.43
CA GLU A 1069 -11.03 -20.46 45.79
C GLU A 1069 -11.89 -20.81 44.56
N GLY A 1070 -11.45 -21.77 43.75
CA GLY A 1070 -12.21 -22.22 42.57
C GLY A 1070 -13.56 -22.81 42.96
N LEU A 1071 -13.58 -23.68 43.97
CA LEU A 1071 -14.80 -24.29 44.51
C LEU A 1071 -15.73 -23.26 45.18
N VAL A 1072 -15.20 -22.24 45.87
CA VAL A 1072 -16.00 -21.17 46.49
C VAL A 1072 -16.55 -20.18 45.45
N LYS A 1073 -15.81 -19.86 44.39
CA LYS A 1073 -16.30 -18.99 43.30
C LYS A 1073 -17.44 -19.63 42.51
N GLN A 1074 -17.57 -20.95 42.49
CA GLN A 1074 -18.74 -21.65 41.93
C GLN A 1074 -20.00 -21.54 42.80
N SER A 1075 -19.93 -21.05 44.06
CA SER A 1075 -21.05 -21.07 45.02
C SER A 1075 -21.62 -19.71 45.41
N LYS A 1076 -21.10 -18.58 44.92
CA LYS A 1076 -21.60 -17.23 45.26
C LYS A 1076 -21.65 -16.28 44.07
N ASN A 1077 -22.86 -15.86 43.68
CA ASN A 1077 -23.11 -14.77 42.73
C ASN A 1077 -24.14 -13.79 43.31
N GLN A 1078 -23.69 -12.62 43.75
CA GLN A 1078 -24.51 -11.42 44.02
C GLN A 1078 -23.75 -10.21 43.48
N THR A 1079 -24.48 -9.23 42.93
CA THR A 1079 -23.89 -8.04 42.29
C THR A 1079 -24.12 -6.81 43.17
N GLU A 1080 -23.05 -6.26 43.72
CA GLU A 1080 -23.04 -5.05 44.57
C GLU A 1080 -23.04 -3.78 43.71
N LEU A 1081 -23.79 -2.74 44.08
CA LEU A 1081 -23.87 -1.48 43.31
C LEU A 1081 -22.95 -0.39 43.87
N LYS A 1082 -22.47 0.53 43.01
CA LYS A 1082 -21.57 1.64 43.34
C LYS A 1082 -22.19 2.99 42.98
N GLU A 1083 -21.72 4.07 43.62
CA GLU A 1083 -22.11 5.45 43.29
C GLU A 1083 -21.77 5.80 41.83
N PRO A 1084 -22.75 6.17 40.98
CA PRO A 1084 -22.46 6.69 39.66
C PRO A 1084 -22.03 8.17 39.76
N ILE A 1085 -20.83 8.47 39.27
CA ILE A 1085 -20.22 9.81 39.35
C ILE A 1085 -19.59 10.14 37.99
N ILE A 1086 -19.76 11.39 37.54
CA ILE A 1086 -18.98 11.98 36.45
C ILE A 1086 -18.08 13.11 36.97
N ARG A 1087 -16.97 13.37 36.29
CA ARG A 1087 -16.01 14.44 36.58
C ARG A 1087 -15.86 15.35 35.37
N LEU A 1088 -15.99 16.65 35.57
CA LEU A 1088 -15.67 17.69 34.59
C LEU A 1088 -14.18 18.05 34.69
N HIS A 1089 -13.49 17.95 33.56
CA HIS A 1089 -12.16 18.47 33.31
C HIS A 1089 -12.34 19.76 32.49
N TYR A 1090 -11.78 20.89 32.94
CA TYR A 1090 -12.03 22.22 32.36
C TYR A 1090 -10.77 23.08 32.32
N LYS A 1091 -10.60 23.76 31.19
CA LYS A 1091 -9.54 24.73 30.87
C LYS A 1091 -10.20 25.97 30.28
N SER A 1092 -9.63 27.16 30.48
CA SER A 1092 -10.17 28.39 29.85
C SER A 1092 -9.74 28.51 28.38
N ASP A 1093 -8.55 28.03 28.05
CA ASP A 1093 -7.99 27.96 26.70
C ASP A 1093 -7.43 26.56 26.37
N ARG A 1094 -7.45 26.19 25.09
CA ARG A 1094 -7.02 24.87 24.57
C ARG A 1094 -5.52 24.59 24.74
N PHE A 1095 -4.68 25.61 24.89
CA PHE A 1095 -3.23 25.44 25.07
C PHE A 1095 -2.83 25.24 26.55
N GLN A 1096 -3.77 25.36 27.49
CA GLN A 1096 -3.54 25.07 28.90
C GLN A 1096 -3.39 23.56 29.16
N LYS A 1097 -2.50 23.19 30.09
CA LYS A 1097 -2.22 21.78 30.41
C LYS A 1097 -2.94 21.29 31.67
N ASP A 1098 -3.03 22.13 32.68
CA ASP A 1098 -3.70 21.91 33.96
C ASP A 1098 -5.21 22.21 33.91
N ASN A 1099 -5.98 21.58 34.81
CA ASN A 1099 -7.39 21.88 35.02
C ASN A 1099 -7.55 23.06 35.98
N LEU A 1100 -8.32 24.08 35.58
CA LEU A 1100 -8.47 25.31 36.36
C LEU A 1100 -9.30 25.11 37.64
N PRO A 1101 -8.88 25.70 38.77
CA PRO A 1101 -9.71 25.80 39.96
C PRO A 1101 -10.92 26.72 39.70
N ILE A 1102 -12.13 26.15 39.61
CA ILE A 1102 -13.37 26.90 39.37
C ILE A 1102 -13.86 27.54 40.68
N TYR A 1103 -13.85 28.88 40.76
CA TYR A 1103 -14.43 29.65 41.88
C TYR A 1103 -15.84 30.17 41.58
N ASN A 1104 -16.11 30.49 40.30
CA ASN A 1104 -17.36 31.09 39.84
C ASN A 1104 -17.96 30.24 38.72
N LEU A 1105 -19.25 29.95 38.83
CA LEU A 1105 -20.01 29.13 37.86
C LEU A 1105 -21.44 29.64 37.78
N LEU A 1106 -21.98 29.74 36.57
CA LEU A 1106 -23.43 29.93 36.35
C LEU A 1106 -24.07 28.57 36.08
N ILE A 1107 -25.06 28.17 36.88
CA ILE A 1107 -25.86 26.97 36.67
C ILE A 1107 -27.25 27.41 36.19
N ASN A 1108 -27.65 27.01 34.99
CA ASN A 1108 -28.94 27.36 34.39
C ASN A 1108 -29.24 28.89 34.31
N ASN A 1109 -28.16 29.70 34.32
CA ASN A 1109 -28.05 31.16 34.41
C ASN A 1109 -28.10 31.77 35.83
N GLU A 1110 -28.11 30.96 36.89
CA GLU A 1110 -27.98 31.41 38.28
C GLU A 1110 -26.52 31.33 38.77
N ARG A 1111 -26.02 32.39 39.40
CA ARG A 1111 -24.59 32.53 39.77
C ARG A 1111 -24.30 31.85 41.11
N LYS A 1112 -23.36 30.91 41.13
CA LYS A 1112 -22.67 30.44 42.34
C LYS A 1112 -21.24 30.99 42.35
N GLU A 1113 -20.91 31.69 43.42
CA GLU A 1113 -19.55 32.13 43.76
C GLU A 1113 -19.16 31.51 45.10
N GLN A 1114 -17.89 31.15 45.28
CA GLN A 1114 -17.39 30.56 46.52
C GLN A 1114 -15.95 30.99 46.83
N ASP A 1115 -15.64 31.24 48.10
CA ASP A 1115 -14.30 31.62 48.58
C ASP A 1115 -13.23 30.52 48.39
N LYS A 1116 -13.64 29.33 47.94
CA LYS A 1116 -12.79 28.16 47.68
C LYS A 1116 -13.21 27.51 46.38
N ALA A 1117 -12.24 27.06 45.59
CA ALA A 1117 -12.52 26.41 44.32
C ALA A 1117 -13.36 25.13 44.51
N LEU A 1118 -14.41 24.98 43.72
CA LEU A 1118 -15.34 23.86 43.74
C LEU A 1118 -14.60 22.51 43.58
N ASN A 1119 -14.94 21.54 44.44
CA ASN A 1119 -14.51 20.13 44.31
C ASN A 1119 -15.61 19.28 43.66
N GLU A 1120 -16.86 19.54 44.00
CA GLU A 1120 -18.02 18.80 43.51
C GLU A 1120 -19.27 19.69 43.49
N LEU A 1121 -20.26 19.25 42.71
CA LEU A 1121 -21.56 19.85 42.49
C LEU A 1121 -22.61 18.74 42.56
N ASN A 1122 -23.46 18.80 43.58
CA ASN A 1122 -24.66 17.96 43.68
C ASN A 1122 -25.87 18.78 43.21
N ILE A 1123 -26.68 18.21 42.31
CA ILE A 1123 -27.79 18.89 41.63
C ILE A 1123 -29.01 17.96 41.62
N ASP A 1124 -30.17 18.44 42.08
CA ASP A 1124 -31.40 17.63 42.08
C ASP A 1124 -32.07 17.66 40.68
N LEU A 1125 -32.78 16.59 40.32
CA LEU A 1125 -33.52 16.43 39.06
C LEU A 1125 -34.56 17.54 38.83
N LYS A 1126 -35.07 18.13 39.91
CA LYS A 1126 -36.00 19.28 39.89
C LYS A 1126 -35.34 20.57 39.37
N ASP A 1127 -34.01 20.68 39.52
CA ASP A 1127 -33.19 21.84 39.14
C ASP A 1127 -32.66 21.68 37.69
N LEU A 1128 -32.86 20.51 37.09
CA LEU A 1128 -32.60 20.25 35.67
C LEU A 1128 -33.79 20.73 34.82
N LYS A 1129 -33.49 21.45 33.74
CA LYS A 1129 -34.49 21.98 32.81
C LYS A 1129 -34.97 20.88 31.85
N ASP A 1130 -36.14 21.07 31.25
CA ASP A 1130 -36.53 20.29 30.07
C ASP A 1130 -35.69 20.72 28.86
N ILE A 1131 -35.61 19.86 27.84
CA ILE A 1131 -34.79 20.13 26.65
C ILE A 1131 -35.50 21.14 25.74
N GLU A 1132 -35.03 22.39 25.74
CA GLU A 1132 -35.53 23.49 24.91
C GLU A 1132 -35.24 23.31 23.40
N ASP A 1133 -34.17 22.57 23.05
CA ASP A 1133 -33.81 22.27 21.65
C ASP A 1133 -34.74 21.17 21.09
N ILE A 1134 -35.72 21.60 20.30
CA ILE A 1134 -36.74 20.75 19.69
C ILE A 1134 -36.13 19.68 18.78
N ASN A 1135 -34.99 19.95 18.13
CA ASN A 1135 -34.37 19.00 17.20
C ASN A 1135 -33.73 17.84 17.96
N ILE A 1136 -32.90 18.13 18.98
CA ILE A 1136 -32.26 17.07 19.77
C ILE A 1136 -33.30 16.31 20.62
N LEU A 1137 -34.33 16.99 21.14
CA LEU A 1137 -35.42 16.36 21.88
C LEU A 1137 -36.26 15.42 20.99
N ASN A 1138 -36.51 15.77 19.73
CA ASN A 1138 -37.22 14.89 18.81
C ASN A 1138 -36.35 13.69 18.39
N GLN A 1139 -35.04 13.89 18.20
CA GLN A 1139 -34.10 12.81 17.92
C GLN A 1139 -34.06 11.79 19.08
N PHE A 1140 -33.90 12.26 20.33
CA PHE A 1140 -33.96 11.37 21.50
C PHE A 1140 -35.31 10.63 21.66
N LYS A 1141 -36.43 11.25 21.28
CA LYS A 1141 -37.76 10.60 21.29
C LYS A 1141 -37.96 9.56 20.17
N GLN A 1142 -37.14 9.60 19.13
CA GLN A 1142 -37.13 8.61 18.06
C GLN A 1142 -36.24 7.41 18.45
N ASP A 1143 -35.05 7.70 18.97
CA ASP A 1143 -34.02 6.69 19.26
C ASP A 1143 -34.24 5.98 20.62
N PHE A 1144 -34.89 6.64 21.58
CA PHE A 1144 -35.18 6.09 22.92
C PHE A 1144 -36.69 5.99 23.19
N SER A 1145 -37.10 4.91 23.86
CA SER A 1145 -38.52 4.59 24.08
C SER A 1145 -39.19 5.48 25.15
N LYS A 1146 -40.52 5.38 25.27
CA LYS A 1146 -41.32 6.12 26.27
C LYS A 1146 -40.94 5.86 27.74
N ASP A 1147 -40.18 4.79 27.99
CA ASP A 1147 -39.65 4.43 29.32
C ASP A 1147 -38.45 5.32 29.76
N TYR A 1148 -38.05 6.30 28.96
CA TYR A 1148 -36.98 7.26 29.28
C TYR A 1148 -37.51 8.68 29.54
N GLU A 1149 -36.78 9.44 30.36
CA GLU A 1149 -37.00 10.86 30.63
C GLU A 1149 -35.80 11.67 30.11
N PHE A 1150 -36.03 12.90 29.65
CA PHE A 1150 -35.02 13.72 28.96
C PHE A 1150 -34.87 15.07 29.66
N LYS A 1151 -33.67 15.41 30.11
CA LYS A 1151 -33.37 16.64 30.87
C LYS A 1151 -32.12 17.35 30.38
N ALA A 1152 -31.98 18.62 30.72
CA ALA A 1152 -30.88 19.50 30.35
C ALA A 1152 -30.27 20.24 31.57
N LEU A 1153 -28.97 20.49 31.51
CA LEU A 1153 -28.22 21.32 32.45
C LEU A 1153 -27.29 22.26 31.69
N ASN A 1154 -27.42 23.57 31.91
CA ASN A 1154 -26.50 24.57 31.37
C ASN A 1154 -25.50 24.97 32.46
N LEU A 1155 -24.21 24.94 32.14
CA LEU A 1155 -23.09 25.38 32.98
C LEU A 1155 -22.28 26.43 32.20
N SER A 1156 -22.18 27.67 32.68
CA SER A 1156 -21.36 28.71 32.03
C SER A 1156 -20.12 29.00 32.86
N LEU A 1157 -18.96 28.88 32.23
CA LEU A 1157 -17.62 29.06 32.79
C LEU A 1157 -16.82 29.98 31.86
N ASP A 1158 -16.26 31.06 32.40
CA ASP A 1158 -15.58 32.12 31.63
C ASP A 1158 -16.42 32.61 30.42
N THR A 1159 -15.94 32.39 29.20
CA THR A 1159 -16.64 32.67 27.92
C THR A 1159 -17.16 31.41 27.23
N ASN A 1160 -17.29 30.30 27.96
CA ASN A 1160 -17.72 29.00 27.46
C ASN A 1160 -19.07 28.61 28.09
N LEU A 1161 -20.00 28.15 27.25
CA LEU A 1161 -21.28 27.57 27.68
C LEU A 1161 -21.21 26.05 27.47
N ILE A 1162 -21.54 25.27 28.49
CA ILE A 1162 -21.59 23.81 28.42
C ILE A 1162 -23.04 23.38 28.67
N LYS A 1163 -23.64 22.68 27.72
CA LYS A 1163 -24.98 22.08 27.85
C LYS A 1163 -24.84 20.56 27.97
N LEU A 1164 -25.36 19.99 29.05
CA LEU A 1164 -25.41 18.56 29.28
C LEU A 1164 -26.84 18.07 29.10
N TYR A 1165 -27.05 17.06 28.25
CA TYR A 1165 -28.32 16.40 28.04
C TYR A 1165 -28.30 15.02 28.69
N PHE A 1166 -29.33 14.69 29.47
CA PHE A 1166 -29.44 13.44 30.21
C PHE A 1166 -30.67 12.63 29.76
N ILE A 1167 -30.43 11.39 29.37
CA ILE A 1167 -31.45 10.38 29.02
C ILE A 1167 -31.53 9.41 30.20
N ILE A 1168 -32.62 9.45 30.96
CA ILE A 1168 -32.77 8.78 32.25
C ILE A 1168 -33.76 7.60 32.12
N PRO A 1169 -33.33 6.34 32.32
CA PRO A 1169 -34.24 5.20 32.31
C PRO A 1169 -35.17 5.20 33.54
N LYS A 1170 -36.50 5.11 33.33
CA LYS A 1170 -37.48 5.07 34.43
C LYS A 1170 -37.57 3.72 35.14
N ASN A 1171 -37.00 2.67 34.56
CA ASN A 1171 -37.12 1.28 35.01
C ASN A 1171 -35.75 0.64 35.27
N ILE A 1172 -35.67 -0.20 36.32
CA ILE A 1172 -34.45 -0.93 36.71
C ILE A 1172 -34.55 -2.38 36.25
N ALA A 1173 -33.50 -2.89 35.60
CA ALA A 1173 -33.43 -4.25 35.07
C ALA A 1173 -33.63 -5.31 36.16
N LYS A 1174 -34.35 -6.42 35.84
CA LYS A 1174 -34.76 -7.45 36.81
C LYS A 1174 -33.60 -7.97 37.68
N ILE A 1175 -32.43 -8.17 37.08
CA ILE A 1175 -31.23 -8.72 37.73
C ILE A 1175 -30.63 -7.83 38.83
N HIS A 1176 -30.85 -6.50 38.80
CA HIS A 1176 -30.35 -5.57 39.82
C HIS A 1176 -31.45 -5.10 40.81
N LYS A 1177 -32.68 -5.63 40.72
CA LYS A 1177 -33.79 -5.22 41.61
C LYS A 1177 -33.63 -5.65 43.07
N SER A 1178 -32.78 -6.63 43.36
CA SER A 1178 -32.34 -6.97 44.72
C SER A 1178 -31.31 -5.95 45.19
N ALA A 1179 -30.17 -5.85 44.50
CA ALA A 1179 -29.08 -4.93 44.84
C ALA A 1179 -29.54 -3.48 45.03
N TYR A 1180 -30.44 -2.96 44.19
CA TYR A 1180 -30.98 -1.61 44.33
C TYR A 1180 -31.90 -1.39 45.55
N LYS A 1181 -32.45 -2.45 46.15
CA LYS A 1181 -33.17 -2.32 47.44
C LYS A 1181 -32.21 -2.09 48.61
N GLU A 1182 -31.00 -2.62 48.50
CA GLU A 1182 -29.98 -2.62 49.55
C GLU A 1182 -28.95 -1.48 49.38
N PHE A 1183 -28.69 -1.05 48.15
CA PHE A 1183 -27.84 0.10 47.82
C PHE A 1183 -28.29 1.38 48.52
N GLU A 1184 -27.40 2.06 49.24
CA GLU A 1184 -27.75 3.21 50.09
C GLU A 1184 -28.06 4.47 49.26
N ASN A 1185 -27.23 4.76 48.25
CA ASN A 1185 -27.29 5.99 47.43
C ASN A 1185 -28.36 5.95 46.31
N LYS A 1186 -29.58 5.50 46.63
CA LYS A 1186 -30.67 5.22 45.66
C LYS A 1186 -31.00 6.41 44.76
N ASP A 1187 -30.90 7.63 45.26
CA ASP A 1187 -31.23 8.84 44.51
C ASP A 1187 -30.19 9.19 43.44
N LEU A 1188 -28.98 8.63 43.46
CA LEU A 1188 -28.05 8.68 42.32
C LEU A 1188 -28.45 7.71 41.17
N GLY A 1189 -29.42 6.82 41.41
CA GLY A 1189 -29.88 5.81 40.45
C GLY A 1189 -28.99 4.56 40.37
N ALA A 1190 -29.41 3.60 39.53
CA ALA A 1190 -28.71 2.32 39.33
C ALA A 1190 -27.97 2.29 37.98
N GLY A 1191 -26.66 2.04 38.01
CA GLY A 1191 -25.85 1.80 36.81
C GLY A 1191 -24.59 2.66 36.78
N TYR A 1192 -24.35 3.31 35.65
CA TYR A 1192 -23.24 4.22 35.41
C TYR A 1192 -23.65 5.22 34.31
N PHE A 1193 -22.96 6.37 34.22
CA PHE A 1193 -23.14 7.28 33.08
C PHE A 1193 -22.43 6.72 31.84
N THR A 1194 -23.03 6.87 30.66
CA THR A 1194 -22.37 6.60 29.37
C THR A 1194 -22.55 7.81 28.46
N GLN A 1195 -21.46 8.39 27.99
CA GLN A 1195 -21.51 9.50 27.03
C GLN A 1195 -21.89 8.97 25.64
N LEU A 1196 -22.75 9.69 24.93
CA LEU A 1196 -23.30 9.32 23.64
C LEU A 1196 -22.78 10.28 22.56
N HIS A 1197 -21.52 10.09 22.18
CA HIS A 1197 -20.76 10.99 21.32
C HIS A 1197 -21.42 11.31 19.96
N GLU A 1198 -22.30 10.44 19.48
CA GLU A 1198 -23.09 10.63 18.26
C GLU A 1198 -24.08 11.81 18.30
N TYR A 1199 -24.37 12.35 19.50
CA TYR A 1199 -25.20 13.54 19.70
C TYR A 1199 -24.41 14.78 20.19
N ASP A 1200 -23.10 14.65 20.45
CA ASP A 1200 -22.25 15.73 20.96
C ASP A 1200 -21.94 16.78 19.85
N LYS A 1201 -21.96 18.08 20.19
CA LYS A 1201 -21.79 19.17 19.20
C LYS A 1201 -21.02 20.36 19.78
N ILE A 1202 -20.30 21.09 18.92
CA ILE A 1202 -19.70 22.40 19.25
C ILE A 1202 -20.36 23.45 18.35
N ILE A 1203 -20.87 24.53 18.95
CA ILE A 1203 -21.44 25.68 18.26
C ILE A 1203 -20.60 26.92 18.61
N LYS A 1204 -20.08 27.62 17.61
CA LYS A 1204 -19.23 28.80 17.78
C LYS A 1204 -20.04 30.06 17.49
N ASN A 1205 -20.44 30.78 18.53
CA ASN A 1205 -21.25 31.99 18.41
C ASN A 1205 -20.37 33.24 18.41
N ALA A 1206 -20.62 34.15 17.47
CA ALA A 1206 -20.09 35.51 17.53
C ALA A 1206 -21.08 36.40 18.27
N LEU A 1207 -20.60 37.20 19.23
CA LEU A 1207 -21.32 38.33 19.80
C LEU A 1207 -20.82 39.63 19.17
N GLU A 1208 -21.67 40.65 19.12
CA GLU A 1208 -21.42 41.89 18.38
C GLU A 1208 -20.19 42.67 18.92
N ASP A 1209 -19.86 42.51 20.20
CA ASP A 1209 -18.68 43.09 20.86
C ASP A 1209 -17.37 42.28 20.69
N ASN A 1210 -17.17 41.62 19.55
CA ASN A 1210 -15.95 40.85 19.18
C ASN A 1210 -15.53 39.69 20.13
N LYS A 1211 -16.28 39.36 21.18
CA LYS A 1211 -16.05 38.15 21.98
C LYS A 1211 -16.70 36.93 21.32
N LYS A 1212 -15.90 35.90 21.06
CA LYS A 1212 -16.39 34.59 20.59
C LYS A 1212 -16.81 33.75 21.79
N LEU A 1213 -18.06 33.27 21.78
CA LEU A 1213 -18.60 32.37 22.80
C LEU A 1213 -18.66 30.96 22.22
N ASN A 1214 -17.96 30.00 22.84
CA ASN A 1214 -18.07 28.60 22.45
C ASN A 1214 -19.16 27.92 23.27
N ALA A 1215 -20.11 27.26 22.59
CA ALA A 1215 -21.11 26.42 23.22
C ALA A 1215 -20.81 24.94 22.94
N TYR A 1216 -20.56 24.16 23.99
CA TYR A 1216 -20.29 22.73 23.95
C TYR A 1216 -21.56 21.99 24.39
N HIS A 1217 -22.03 21.05 23.57
CA HIS A 1217 -23.19 20.21 23.86
C HIS A 1217 -22.71 18.77 24.05
N PHE A 1218 -23.00 18.16 25.20
CA PHE A 1218 -22.67 16.77 25.52
C PHE A 1218 -23.91 15.98 25.94
N SER A 1219 -24.00 14.72 25.53
CA SER A 1219 -25.17 13.86 25.78
C SER A 1219 -24.80 12.60 26.56
N PHE A 1220 -25.62 12.22 27.55
CA PHE A 1220 -25.37 11.08 28.43
C PHE A 1220 -26.61 10.20 28.61
N LEU A 1221 -26.44 8.89 28.46
CA LEU A 1221 -27.29 7.90 29.10
C LEU A 1221 -26.96 7.89 30.60
N ALA A 1222 -27.95 8.18 31.44
CA ALA A 1222 -27.82 8.32 32.87
C ALA A 1222 -28.22 7.03 33.64
N PRO A 1223 -27.84 6.89 34.92
CA PRO A 1223 -28.28 5.79 35.76
C PRO A 1223 -29.82 5.67 35.84
N ALA A 1224 -30.32 4.43 35.87
CA ALA A 1224 -31.75 4.17 35.95
C ALA A 1224 -32.34 4.70 37.26
N LYS A 1225 -33.40 5.52 37.16
CA LYS A 1225 -34.02 6.28 38.25
C LYS A 1225 -33.12 7.30 38.97
N MET A 1226 -32.09 7.83 38.31
CA MET A 1226 -31.33 8.98 38.82
C MET A 1226 -32.29 10.14 39.17
N LYS A 1227 -32.19 10.65 40.40
CA LYS A 1227 -32.80 11.90 40.88
C LYS A 1227 -31.77 12.96 41.24
N ASN A 1228 -30.54 12.58 41.55
CA ASN A 1228 -29.48 13.48 41.98
C ASN A 1228 -28.24 13.24 41.12
N LEU A 1229 -27.72 14.30 40.53
CA LEU A 1229 -26.49 14.29 39.74
C LEU A 1229 -25.31 14.70 40.64
N LYS A 1230 -24.31 13.82 40.76
CA LYS A 1230 -23.06 14.08 41.48
C LYS A 1230 -21.93 14.29 40.47
N LEU A 1231 -21.55 15.56 40.30
CA LEU A 1231 -20.51 16.01 39.37
C LEU A 1231 -19.25 16.45 40.13
N GLN A 1232 -18.11 15.78 39.92
CA GLN A 1232 -16.80 16.22 40.42
C GLN A 1232 -16.17 17.26 39.48
N ILE A 1233 -15.27 18.09 40.02
CA ILE A 1233 -14.41 19.01 39.25
C ILE A 1233 -12.95 18.54 39.37
N ALA A 1234 -12.29 18.31 38.24
CA ALA A 1234 -10.86 17.99 38.19
C ALA A 1234 -10.00 19.21 38.55
N LYS A 1235 -8.81 18.99 39.13
CA LYS A 1235 -7.89 20.06 39.55
C LYS A 1235 -6.44 19.69 39.25
N GLY A 1236 -5.67 20.64 38.74
CA GLY A 1236 -4.26 20.41 38.39
C GLY A 1236 -4.10 19.51 37.16
N LEU A 1237 -2.93 18.89 37.01
CA LEU A 1237 -2.69 17.88 35.97
C LEU A 1237 -3.33 16.54 36.37
N ASP A 1238 -4.06 15.93 35.44
CA ASP A 1238 -4.73 14.63 35.60
C ASP A 1238 -4.32 13.75 34.39
N GLU A 1239 -3.82 12.54 34.65
CA GLU A 1239 -3.09 11.70 33.67
C GLU A 1239 -3.94 11.35 32.42
N ILE A 1240 -5.27 11.40 32.55
CA ILE A 1240 -6.26 10.99 31.53
C ILE A 1240 -6.29 11.92 30.27
N LEU A 1241 -5.70 13.12 30.34
CA LEU A 1241 -5.76 14.10 29.24
C LEU A 1241 -4.67 13.93 28.15
N GLU A 1242 -3.64 13.10 28.36
CA GLU A 1242 -2.52 12.99 27.41
C GLU A 1242 -2.86 12.25 26.09
N ASP A 1243 -3.90 11.42 26.02
CA ASP A 1243 -4.07 10.41 24.94
C ASP A 1243 -5.22 10.64 23.93
N GLU A 1244 -6.14 11.56 24.22
CA GLU A 1244 -7.24 11.92 23.31
C GLU A 1244 -7.25 13.39 22.89
N ASP A 1245 -6.81 14.33 23.74
CA ASP A 1245 -6.68 15.76 23.36
C ASP A 1245 -5.75 15.93 22.13
N ARG A 1246 -4.79 15.00 21.95
CA ARG A 1246 -3.89 14.93 20.78
C ARG A 1246 -4.54 14.46 19.46
N LYS A 1247 -5.82 14.05 19.46
CA LYS A 1247 -6.52 13.52 18.27
C LYS A 1247 -7.56 14.48 17.69
N GLN A 1248 -8.07 15.45 18.46
CA GLN A 1248 -9.09 16.42 18.01
C GLN A 1248 -8.91 17.80 18.69
N GLU A 1249 -8.37 18.79 17.95
CA GLU A 1249 -7.89 20.09 18.47
C GLU A 1249 -8.97 21.10 18.98
N LEU A 1250 -10.13 20.64 19.44
CA LEU A 1250 -11.37 21.45 19.46
C LEU A 1250 -12.06 21.65 20.82
N TYR A 1251 -11.70 20.89 21.87
CA TYR A 1251 -12.40 20.93 23.15
C TYR A 1251 -11.56 21.58 24.27
N VAL A 1252 -12.18 22.46 25.07
CA VAL A 1252 -11.59 23.02 26.32
C VAL A 1252 -12.16 22.36 27.58
N CYS A 1253 -13.08 21.42 27.41
CA CYS A 1253 -13.71 20.69 28.50
C CYS A 1253 -14.04 19.25 28.10
N LYS A 1254 -13.95 18.32 29.07
CA LYS A 1254 -14.17 16.88 28.89
C LYS A 1254 -14.85 16.31 30.14
N PHE A 1255 -15.63 15.25 29.97
CA PHE A 1255 -16.21 14.49 31.08
C PHE A 1255 -15.58 13.09 31.17
N VAL A 1256 -15.37 12.61 32.39
CA VAL A 1256 -14.87 11.26 32.70
C VAL A 1256 -15.81 10.58 33.69
N VAL A 1257 -16.14 9.31 33.45
CA VAL A 1257 -17.00 8.52 34.35
C VAL A 1257 -16.11 7.88 35.43
N VAL A 1258 -16.37 8.22 36.70
CA VAL A 1258 -15.48 7.89 37.83
C VAL A 1258 -15.86 6.56 38.51
N ASN A 1259 -17.15 6.22 38.56
CA ASN A 1259 -17.64 4.96 39.13
C ASN A 1259 -19.00 4.56 38.55
N GLY A 1260 -19.36 3.28 38.77
CA GLY A 1260 -20.64 2.68 38.44
C GLY A 1260 -20.48 1.22 37.99
N ILE A 1261 -21.58 0.58 37.56
CA ILE A 1261 -21.56 -0.78 36.97
C ILE A 1261 -22.34 -0.81 35.67
N LYS A 1262 -21.84 -1.57 34.69
CA LYS A 1262 -22.49 -1.81 33.41
C LYS A 1262 -23.68 -2.77 33.58
N ILE A 1263 -24.88 -2.20 33.41
CA ILE A 1263 -26.20 -2.85 33.44
C ILE A 1263 -26.67 -3.13 32.01
#